data_AF-A0A1B7TEX7-F1
#
_entry.id   AF-A0A1B7TEX7-F1
#
_cell.length_a   1.000
_cell.length_b   1.000
_cell.length_c   1.000
_cell.angle_alpha   90.00
_cell.angle_beta   90.00
_cell.angle_gamma   90.00
#
_symmetry.space_group_name_H-M   'P 1'
#
loop_
_entity.id
_entity.type
_entity.pdbx_description
1 polymer ?
#
loop_
_entity_poly.entity_id
_entity_poly.type
_entity_poly.pdbx_seq_one_letter_code
_entity_poly.pdbx_strand_id
1 'polypeptide(L)'
;MILTQSTIPEVVDSYFSQALFERQKSLKLWSNHLQENPIEAKSPKDGEYLGPPDLVQVYKYIPDPSDTTATTTSDTHNPTSVSPVDYLVKLKKKNELTTHFYTIGIDNSDPNSIASYLKLVKDAIENVDIEENEKLKGQLWFGEQKKFKVGWIEYVTYDPFTYIDVHVKMYFSGKITTYYTDFGCDFIDDLKFGKFDIAPDSKYFKIKDEYWNNSFMGGVIRLLAHLNSDQYGTEANSIVECKIYNPLVFNEINNIGEMFILNFKRVFNYGYLTGSPSQFMNTTILNNYLVYSFIEVVSLTEKYDLAFKIVDNIIADCKKNNLKKKLNCLKIKLLFKQGKKLNCLELIVTELKLLNDLTLNNLEVIMDYYTELLQLQISIMFELIDEENVTDSEILKNIDIKDIIELAEHLARVQPHEVMPWVLLTKCLIKNNEIEKALLALNNAPLEQLKDTFVLLRSDFKNILTNQEVHLPLPTDVVVEEITGLSSDDVLGEKEKVDPILRDLPGNNLKKCYNLCYTLLVEMVERVSWDRLLDIRSEVFIMDEEYAPITGKLSDDNLPLRQKRICSRWLDSMFMIVYKDLKYFNKWQIQLMKLTNSEVVDPDVDHATHFASFQGSCFEYELLGSLSLRLNKKGESKFAYEQALSLRFSGISSRNLVPLLFRERSALVEKGFNNNFSTETVVKMINNVDSQILKHLVDLTVWRHRWYMDFSVFIVDSFKKLIHLYGGVEKWDLIYNEIKEQYNVTTADLIKEQVLNFD
;
A
#
# COMPACT_ATOMS: atom_id res chain seq x y z
N MET A 1 12.47 -3.14 20.23
CA MET A 1 12.37 -4.13 19.14
C MET A 1 13.19 -5.38 19.43
N ILE A 2 12.52 -6.46 19.83
CA ILE A 2 13.13 -7.77 20.03
C ILE A 2 13.10 -8.49 18.67
N LEU A 3 14.19 -8.47 17.91
CA LEU A 3 14.30 -9.31 16.71
C LEU A 3 14.50 -10.76 17.15
N THR A 4 13.44 -11.56 17.08
CA THR A 4 13.49 -12.99 17.41
C THR A 4 13.62 -13.82 16.14
N GLN A 5 14.20 -15.02 16.26
CA GLN A 5 14.29 -15.98 15.15
C GLN A 5 12.92 -16.30 14.52
N SER A 6 11.86 -16.29 15.33
CA SER A 6 10.52 -16.63 14.91
C SER A 6 9.87 -15.58 14.02
N THR A 7 10.48 -14.40 13.89
CA THR A 7 10.01 -13.30 13.03
C THR A 7 10.79 -13.18 11.71
N ILE A 8 11.77 -14.06 11.45
CA ILE A 8 12.62 -14.01 10.25
C ILE A 8 12.21 -15.16 9.30
N PRO A 9 11.52 -14.87 8.18
CA PRO A 9 11.34 -15.86 7.13
C PRO A 9 12.66 -16.13 6.42
N GLU A 10 12.85 -17.34 5.90
CA GLU A 10 14.06 -17.70 5.14
C GLU A 10 13.73 -18.59 3.94
N VAL A 11 14.32 -18.29 2.78
CA VAL A 11 14.28 -19.15 1.58
C VAL A 11 15.64 -19.80 1.40
N VAL A 12 15.66 -21.12 1.20
CA VAL A 12 16.90 -21.86 0.96
C VAL A 12 17.33 -21.73 -0.49
N ASP A 13 18.60 -21.37 -0.71
CA ASP A 13 19.16 -21.32 -2.05
C ASP A 13 19.47 -22.73 -2.59
N SER A 14 19.28 -22.92 -3.89
CA SER A 14 19.67 -24.16 -4.58
C SER A 14 21.18 -24.26 -4.79
N TYR A 15 21.87 -23.11 -4.87
CA TYR A 15 23.32 -23.01 -4.94
C TYR A 15 23.78 -21.76 -4.20
N PHE A 16 25.04 -21.75 -3.76
CA PHE A 16 25.59 -20.69 -2.92
C PHE A 16 25.41 -19.30 -3.54
N SER A 17 24.78 -18.39 -2.77
CA SER A 17 24.53 -16.99 -3.18
C SER A 17 23.67 -16.85 -4.44
N GLN A 18 22.72 -17.77 -4.66
CA GLN A 18 21.79 -17.73 -5.79
C GLN A 18 21.05 -16.40 -5.87
N ALA A 19 20.51 -15.91 -4.75
CA ALA A 19 19.67 -14.71 -4.78
C ALA A 19 20.46 -13.45 -5.19
N LEU A 20 21.72 -13.32 -4.75
CA LEU A 20 22.60 -12.23 -5.17
C LEU A 20 22.90 -12.29 -6.68
N PHE A 21 23.14 -13.50 -7.20
CA PHE A 21 23.40 -13.69 -8.63
C PHE A 21 22.18 -13.32 -9.49
N GLU A 22 21.00 -13.81 -9.13
CA GLU A 22 19.77 -13.49 -9.87
C GLU A 22 19.41 -12.00 -9.72
N ARG A 23 19.64 -11.38 -8.55
CA ARG A 23 19.46 -9.92 -8.36
C ARG A 23 20.32 -9.09 -9.31
N GLN A 24 21.61 -9.41 -9.42
CA GLN A 24 22.50 -8.68 -10.34
C GLN A 24 22.12 -8.88 -11.81
N LYS A 25 21.65 -10.08 -12.18
CA LYS A 25 21.13 -10.36 -13.52
C LYS A 25 19.85 -9.55 -13.82
N SER A 26 18.99 -9.41 -12.82
CA SER A 26 17.78 -8.60 -12.89
C SER A 26 18.07 -7.12 -13.01
N LEU A 27 19.10 -6.62 -12.33
CA LEU A 27 19.59 -5.24 -12.47
C LEU A 27 19.99 -4.93 -13.93
N LYS A 28 20.69 -5.86 -14.60
CA LYS A 28 21.02 -5.74 -16.03
C LYS A 28 19.77 -5.69 -16.91
N LEU A 29 18.77 -6.53 -16.64
CA LEU A 29 17.51 -6.52 -17.38
C LEU A 29 16.72 -5.22 -17.21
N TRP A 30 16.62 -4.69 -15.98
CA TRP A 30 15.95 -3.41 -15.70
C TRP A 30 16.61 -2.24 -16.41
N SER A 31 17.95 -2.20 -16.42
CA SER A 31 18.70 -1.11 -17.05
C SER A 31 18.51 -1.03 -18.57
N ASN A 32 18.37 -2.17 -19.25
CA ASN A 32 18.16 -2.21 -20.70
C ASN A 32 16.80 -1.61 -21.10
N HIS A 33 15.78 -1.73 -20.25
CA HIS A 33 14.48 -1.09 -20.47
C HIS A 33 14.52 0.43 -20.26
N LEU A 34 15.42 0.93 -19.40
CA LEU A 34 15.56 2.37 -19.10
C LEU A 34 16.41 3.11 -20.15
N GLN A 35 17.30 2.44 -20.88
CA GLN A 35 18.18 3.07 -21.88
C GLN A 35 17.51 3.34 -23.24
N GLU A 36 16.33 2.78 -23.51
CA GLU A 36 15.76 2.85 -24.85
C GLU A 36 15.11 4.19 -25.25
N ASN A 37 14.79 5.16 -24.36
CA ASN A 37 14.28 6.47 -24.84
C ASN A 37 14.43 7.64 -23.84
N PRO A 38 14.92 8.82 -24.28
CA PRO A 38 14.76 10.07 -23.56
C PRO A 38 13.42 10.72 -23.93
N ILE A 39 12.60 11.04 -22.92
CA ILE A 39 11.49 12.02 -22.98
C ILE A 39 10.35 11.57 -23.94
N GLU A 40 9.21 11.17 -23.35
CA GLU A 40 7.95 10.85 -24.06
C GLU A 40 7.84 9.44 -24.71
N ALA A 41 8.02 8.36 -23.95
CA ALA A 41 7.39 7.07 -24.27
C ALA A 41 7.19 6.21 -23.01
N LYS A 42 5.98 5.69 -22.86
CA LYS A 42 5.50 4.78 -21.82
C LYS A 42 6.39 3.53 -21.72
N SER A 43 6.93 3.24 -20.53
CA SER A 43 7.41 1.88 -20.26
C SER A 43 6.18 0.97 -20.18
N PRO A 44 6.19 -0.25 -20.75
CA PRO A 44 5.05 -1.16 -20.68
C PRO A 44 4.66 -1.59 -19.26
N LYS A 45 5.49 -1.28 -18.24
CA LYS A 45 5.22 -1.51 -16.82
C LYS A 45 5.85 -0.41 -15.96
N ASP A 46 5.22 0.76 -15.90
CA ASP A 46 5.69 1.95 -15.17
C ASP A 46 5.71 1.84 -13.62
N GLY A 47 5.90 0.64 -13.05
CA GLY A 47 6.22 0.38 -11.64
C GLY A 47 7.67 -0.07 -11.40
N GLU A 48 8.45 -0.29 -12.45
CA GLU A 48 9.83 -0.82 -12.35
C GLU A 48 10.86 0.22 -11.85
N TYR A 49 10.49 1.51 -11.76
CA TYR A 49 11.40 2.60 -11.37
C TYR A 49 11.89 2.53 -9.93
N LEU A 50 11.05 2.04 -9.01
CA LEU A 50 11.44 1.98 -7.59
C LEU A 50 12.38 0.82 -7.32
N GLY A 51 12.41 -0.24 -8.15
CA GLY A 51 13.25 -1.42 -8.00
C GLY A 51 12.75 -2.47 -6.99
N PRO A 52 13.56 -3.51 -6.69
CA PRO A 52 13.19 -4.64 -5.83
C PRO A 52 13.29 -4.32 -4.33
N PRO A 53 12.59 -5.03 -3.43
CA PRO A 53 12.85 -4.88 -1.99
C PRO A 53 14.32 -5.16 -1.63
N ASP A 54 14.77 -4.69 -0.47
CA ASP A 54 16.14 -4.97 -0.02
C ASP A 54 16.29 -6.47 0.23
N LEU A 55 17.48 -7.01 -0.02
CA LEU A 55 17.78 -8.44 0.08
C LEU A 55 18.79 -8.67 1.20
N VAL A 56 18.50 -9.62 2.07
CA VAL A 56 19.45 -10.13 3.07
C VAL A 56 19.81 -11.56 2.71
N GLN A 57 21.08 -11.79 2.41
CA GLN A 57 21.65 -13.11 2.14
C GLN A 57 22.47 -13.55 3.35
N VAL A 58 22.14 -14.71 3.91
CA VAL A 58 22.79 -15.29 5.09
C VAL A 58 23.53 -16.56 4.68
N TYR A 59 24.79 -16.67 5.08
CA TYR A 59 25.54 -17.92 5.04
C TYR A 59 25.67 -18.50 6.45
N LYS A 60 25.15 -19.72 6.64
CA LYS A 60 25.17 -20.41 7.93
C LYS A 60 25.61 -21.87 7.80
N TYR A 61 26.21 -22.39 8.86
CA TYR A 61 26.78 -23.74 8.89
C TYR A 61 26.61 -24.39 10.25
N ILE A 62 26.62 -25.72 10.30
CA ILE A 62 26.62 -26.50 11.53
C ILE A 62 28.07 -26.92 11.82
N PRO A 63 28.65 -26.53 12.97
CA PRO A 63 30.04 -26.87 13.29
C PRO A 63 30.20 -28.37 13.57
N ASP A 64 31.20 -29.00 12.95
CA ASP A 64 31.54 -30.40 13.22
C ASP A 64 32.32 -30.52 14.54
N PRO A 65 32.00 -31.50 15.41
CA PRO A 65 32.67 -31.67 16.71
C PRO A 65 34.16 -32.05 16.59
N SER A 66 34.62 -32.50 15.43
CA SER A 66 36.01 -32.87 15.15
C SER A 66 36.96 -31.68 14.91
N ASP A 67 36.44 -30.47 14.69
CA ASP A 67 37.25 -29.27 14.36
C ASP A 67 37.77 -28.50 15.59
N THR A 68 37.80 -29.13 16.76
CA THR A 68 38.22 -28.49 18.04
C THR A 68 39.72 -28.22 18.17
N THR A 69 40.53 -28.45 17.13
CA THR A 69 42.00 -28.23 17.15
C THR A 69 42.51 -27.20 16.13
N ALA A 70 41.70 -26.22 15.76
CA ALA A 70 42.13 -25.08 14.92
C ALA A 70 42.05 -23.74 15.66
N THR A 71 42.58 -23.65 16.88
CA THR A 71 43.08 -22.37 17.39
C THR A 71 44.33 -22.03 16.58
N THR A 72 44.34 -20.87 15.90
CA THR A 72 45.44 -20.24 15.11
C THR A 72 45.56 -20.47 13.60
N THR A 73 44.49 -20.84 12.87
CA THR A 73 44.39 -20.51 11.43
C THR A 73 42.99 -20.05 11.06
N SER A 74 42.71 -18.76 11.28
CA SER A 74 41.47 -18.05 10.94
C SER A 74 41.28 -17.83 9.42
N ASP A 75 41.84 -18.68 8.58
CA ASP A 75 41.87 -18.55 7.11
C ASP A 75 41.35 -19.80 6.36
N THR A 76 40.95 -20.85 7.06
CA THR A 76 40.47 -22.10 6.44
C THR A 76 39.04 -22.03 5.87
N HIS A 77 38.29 -20.97 6.16
CA HIS A 77 36.99 -20.69 5.54
C HIS A 77 37.03 -19.64 4.42
N ASN A 78 38.22 -19.14 4.06
CA ASN A 78 38.41 -18.38 2.83
C ASN A 78 38.59 -19.38 1.66
N PRO A 79 37.69 -19.41 0.66
CA PRO A 79 37.84 -20.37 -0.44
C PRO A 79 39.11 -20.02 -1.24
N THR A 80 40.01 -20.99 -1.34
CA THR A 80 41.14 -20.96 -2.27
C THR A 80 40.60 -20.99 -3.69
N SER A 81 41.30 -20.30 -4.59
CA SER A 81 40.96 -20.18 -6.02
C SER A 81 40.80 -21.57 -6.66
N VAL A 82 39.57 -21.99 -6.92
CA VAL A 82 39.27 -23.17 -7.72
C VAL A 82 38.17 -22.80 -8.73
N SER A 83 38.15 -23.52 -9.84
CA SER A 83 37.21 -23.33 -10.95
C SER A 83 35.74 -23.24 -10.47
N PRO A 84 34.86 -22.51 -11.20
CA PRO A 84 33.44 -22.36 -10.83
C PRO A 84 32.71 -23.68 -10.62
N VAL A 85 33.09 -24.73 -11.34
CA VAL A 85 32.48 -26.06 -11.28
C VAL A 85 32.89 -26.80 -9.99
N ASP A 86 34.13 -26.67 -9.55
CA ASP A 86 34.62 -27.32 -8.32
C ASP A 86 34.08 -26.65 -7.05
N TYR A 87 33.80 -25.34 -7.10
CA TYR A 87 33.15 -24.61 -6.00
C TYR A 87 31.71 -25.09 -5.80
N LEU A 88 30.95 -25.25 -6.90
CA LEU A 88 29.61 -25.85 -6.91
C LEU A 88 29.59 -27.30 -6.39
N VAL A 89 30.66 -28.07 -6.63
CA VAL A 89 30.78 -29.46 -6.17
C VAL A 89 31.21 -29.55 -4.69
N LYS A 90 32.03 -28.62 -4.17
CA LYS A 90 32.40 -28.53 -2.74
C LYS A 90 31.20 -28.23 -1.82
N LEU A 91 30.17 -27.58 -2.35
CA LEU A 91 28.95 -27.15 -1.64
C LEU A 91 27.99 -28.29 -1.25
N LYS A 92 28.25 -29.54 -1.68
CA LYS A 92 27.54 -30.73 -1.16
C LYS A 92 28.10 -31.26 0.17
N LYS A 93 28.83 -30.44 0.95
CA LYS A 93 29.05 -30.76 2.36
C LYS A 93 27.72 -30.61 3.11
N LYS A 94 27.27 -31.67 3.78
CA LYS A 94 25.93 -31.78 4.41
C LYS A 94 25.57 -30.69 5.45
N ASN A 95 26.50 -29.79 5.81
CA ASN A 95 26.41 -28.93 6.98
C ASN A 95 26.51 -27.42 6.67
N GLU A 96 26.64 -27.00 5.41
CA GLU A 96 26.72 -25.58 5.01
C GLU A 96 25.51 -25.21 4.14
N LEU A 97 24.94 -24.02 4.35
CA LEU A 97 23.79 -23.56 3.57
C LEU A 97 23.75 -22.03 3.43
N THR A 98 23.18 -21.56 2.33
CA THR A 98 22.84 -20.15 2.14
C THR A 98 21.33 -19.98 2.08
N THR A 99 20.83 -19.00 2.84
CA THR A 99 19.44 -18.60 2.85
C THR A 99 19.34 -17.13 2.51
N HIS A 100 18.18 -16.71 2.01
CA HIS A 100 17.89 -15.31 1.81
C HIS A 100 16.47 -14.96 2.23
N PHE A 101 16.24 -13.68 2.49
CA PHE A 101 14.92 -13.11 2.70
C PHE A 101 14.92 -11.65 2.28
N TYR A 102 13.73 -11.11 2.03
CA TYR A 102 13.57 -9.71 1.67
C TYR A 102 13.26 -8.88 2.91
N THR A 103 13.67 -7.62 2.87
CA THR A 103 13.39 -6.68 3.95
C THR A 103 13.14 -5.28 3.40
N ILE A 104 12.42 -4.47 4.16
CA ILE A 104 12.17 -3.07 3.84
C ILE A 104 11.90 -2.27 5.10
N GLY A 105 12.29 -0.99 5.10
CA GLY A 105 12.08 -0.09 6.25
C GLY A 105 13.20 -0.13 7.30
N ILE A 106 14.37 -0.67 6.96
CA ILE A 106 15.58 -0.55 7.80
C ILE A 106 16.27 0.77 7.52
N ASP A 107 16.94 1.33 8.53
CA ASP A 107 17.88 2.45 8.34
C ASP A 107 19.13 2.00 7.57
N ASN A 108 19.14 2.27 6.28
CA ASN A 108 20.25 2.07 5.35
C ASN A 108 20.98 3.38 5.01
N SER A 109 20.86 4.42 5.85
CA SER A 109 21.50 5.71 5.63
C SER A 109 23.01 5.72 5.89
N ASP A 110 23.51 4.75 6.64
CA ASP A 110 24.93 4.57 6.94
C ASP A 110 25.26 3.07 7.07
N PRO A 111 26.45 2.62 6.62
CA PRO A 111 26.85 1.23 6.73
C PRO A 111 26.92 0.70 8.18
N ASN A 112 27.12 1.55 9.18
CA ASN A 112 27.13 1.15 10.60
C ASN A 112 25.73 0.83 11.12
N SER A 113 24.69 1.55 10.66
CA SER A 113 23.29 1.21 10.96
C SER A 113 22.96 -0.17 10.40
N ILE A 114 23.34 -0.42 9.14
CA ILE A 114 23.17 -1.73 8.50
C ILE A 114 23.96 -2.82 9.24
N ALA A 115 25.23 -2.58 9.58
CA ALA A 115 26.05 -3.56 10.31
C ALA A 115 25.46 -3.89 11.69
N SER A 116 24.89 -2.90 12.38
CA SER A 116 24.18 -3.11 13.65
C SER A 116 22.95 -3.99 13.47
N TYR A 117 22.18 -3.76 12.40
CA TYR A 117 21.06 -4.63 12.02
C TYR A 117 21.52 -6.06 11.68
N LEU A 118 22.57 -6.22 10.87
CA LEU A 118 23.12 -7.53 10.51
C LEU A 118 23.60 -8.31 11.74
N LYS A 119 24.15 -7.61 12.74
CA LYS A 119 24.50 -8.21 14.02
C LYS A 119 23.26 -8.73 14.76
N LEU A 120 22.17 -7.98 14.79
CA LEU A 120 20.90 -8.44 15.37
C LEU A 120 20.36 -9.68 14.65
N VAL A 121 20.42 -9.72 13.32
CA VAL A 121 20.03 -10.91 12.52
C VAL A 121 20.88 -12.12 12.90
N LYS A 122 22.20 -11.93 13.01
CA LYS A 122 23.13 -12.98 13.41
C LYS A 122 22.86 -13.48 14.84
N ASP A 123 22.65 -12.57 15.78
CA ASP A 123 22.33 -12.90 17.16
C ASP A 123 20.97 -13.61 17.26
N ALA A 124 19.97 -13.22 16.45
CA ALA A 124 18.68 -13.91 16.38
C ALA A 124 18.80 -15.35 15.84
N ILE A 125 19.67 -15.59 14.85
CA ILE A 125 19.88 -16.93 14.28
C ILE A 125 20.71 -17.82 15.23
N GLU A 126 21.73 -17.28 15.90
CA GLU A 126 22.64 -18.05 16.76
C GLU A 126 22.12 -18.24 18.20
N ASN A 127 21.42 -17.26 18.76
CA ASN A 127 21.10 -17.17 20.19
C ASN A 127 19.59 -17.24 20.45
N VAL A 128 18.97 -18.38 20.14
CA VAL A 128 17.56 -18.64 20.50
C VAL A 128 17.47 -18.86 22.02
N ASP A 129 16.92 -17.85 22.71
CA ASP A 129 16.48 -17.79 24.11
C ASP A 129 17.39 -18.45 25.16
N ILE A 130 18.09 -17.61 25.94
CA ILE A 130 18.72 -18.00 27.20
C ILE A 130 17.61 -18.16 28.25
N GLU A 131 17.07 -19.37 28.42
CA GLU A 131 16.45 -19.71 29.71
C GLU A 131 17.58 -19.82 30.75
N GLU A 132 17.33 -19.34 31.98
CA GLU A 132 18.28 -19.24 33.11
C GLU A 132 18.98 -20.57 33.51
N ASN A 133 18.76 -21.68 32.79
CA ASN A 133 19.38 -22.99 32.98
C ASN A 133 20.00 -23.56 31.68
N GLU A 134 21.16 -23.04 31.29
CA GLU A 134 22.30 -23.72 30.61
C GLU A 134 22.12 -24.64 29.36
N LYS A 135 21.14 -24.45 28.47
CA LYS A 135 21.26 -25.00 27.08
C LYS A 135 20.74 -24.04 26.02
N LEU A 136 21.64 -23.54 25.16
CA LEU A 136 21.30 -22.89 23.88
C LEU A 136 20.32 -23.78 23.10
N LYS A 137 19.08 -23.33 22.93
CA LYS A 137 18.14 -23.94 21.99
C LYS A 137 18.64 -23.61 20.58
N GLY A 138 18.67 -24.60 19.69
CA GLY A 138 19.03 -24.34 18.29
C GLY A 138 17.89 -23.60 17.57
N GLN A 139 18.18 -23.03 16.40
CA GLN A 139 17.16 -22.51 15.49
C GLN A 139 16.14 -23.62 15.20
N LEU A 140 14.84 -23.33 15.38
CA LEU A 140 13.78 -24.20 14.91
C LEU A 140 13.77 -24.15 13.38
N TRP A 141 14.02 -25.29 12.74
CA TRP A 141 14.21 -25.41 11.30
C TRP A 141 13.41 -26.62 10.80
N PHE A 142 12.24 -26.36 10.20
CA PHE A 142 11.29 -27.40 9.75
C PHE A 142 10.95 -28.44 10.83
N GLY A 143 10.73 -27.98 12.06
CA GLY A 143 10.37 -28.83 13.21
C GLY A 143 11.57 -29.44 13.95
N GLU A 144 12.79 -29.34 13.41
CA GLU A 144 14.01 -29.80 14.07
C GLU A 144 14.82 -28.62 14.63
N GLN A 145 15.43 -28.78 15.81
CA GLN A 145 16.35 -27.78 16.35
C GLN A 145 17.75 -27.96 15.77
N LYS A 146 18.22 -26.97 15.00
CA LYS A 146 19.55 -26.96 14.39
C LYS A 146 20.41 -25.83 14.96
N LYS A 147 21.64 -26.15 15.35
CA LYS A 147 22.60 -25.16 15.91
C LYS A 147 23.44 -24.54 14.80
N PHE A 148 22.84 -23.58 14.09
CA PHE A 148 23.55 -22.84 13.07
C PHE A 148 24.51 -21.82 13.67
N LYS A 149 25.66 -21.66 13.02
CA LYS A 149 26.56 -20.50 13.16
C LYS A 149 26.54 -19.72 11.87
N VAL A 150 26.57 -18.39 11.97
CA VAL A 150 26.57 -17.49 10.81
C VAL A 150 28.01 -17.16 10.44
N GLY A 151 28.39 -17.45 9.20
CA GLY A 151 29.73 -17.11 8.70
C GLY A 151 29.79 -15.66 8.20
N TRP A 152 28.83 -15.27 7.35
CA TRP A 152 28.69 -13.91 6.84
C TRP A 152 27.23 -13.60 6.51
N ILE A 153 26.89 -12.31 6.51
CA ILE A 153 25.62 -11.80 6.01
C ILE A 153 25.90 -10.66 5.03
N GLU A 154 25.15 -10.63 3.94
CA GLU A 154 25.20 -9.57 2.94
C GLU A 154 23.82 -8.92 2.80
N TYR A 155 23.78 -7.60 2.96
CA TYR A 155 22.60 -6.77 2.75
C TYR A 155 22.76 -5.97 1.46
N VAL A 156 21.71 -5.97 0.64
CA VAL A 156 21.67 -5.25 -0.65
C VAL A 156 20.46 -4.35 -0.70
N THR A 157 20.69 -3.07 -0.97
CA THR A 157 19.64 -2.05 -1.13
C THR A 157 19.75 -1.33 -2.47
N TYR A 158 18.62 -0.92 -3.03
CA TYR A 158 18.56 -0.33 -4.37
C TYR A 158 18.35 1.19 -4.32
N ASP A 159 19.18 1.94 -5.06
CA ASP A 159 19.01 3.38 -5.30
C ASP A 159 18.17 3.62 -6.57
N PRO A 160 16.93 4.15 -6.45
CA PRO A 160 16.05 4.42 -7.58
C PRO A 160 16.40 5.70 -8.39
N PHE A 161 17.33 6.53 -7.91
CA PHE A 161 17.74 7.76 -8.58
C PHE A 161 18.97 7.56 -9.46
N THR A 162 19.88 6.66 -9.07
CA THR A 162 21.08 6.34 -9.86
C THR A 162 21.11 4.92 -10.42
N TYR A 163 20.09 4.11 -10.10
CA TYR A 163 19.89 2.75 -10.60
C TYR A 163 21.04 1.80 -10.27
N ILE A 164 21.52 1.86 -9.03
CA ILE A 164 22.60 1.00 -8.50
C ILE A 164 22.10 0.19 -7.30
N ASP A 165 22.73 -0.96 -7.08
CA ASP A 165 22.61 -1.71 -5.83
C ASP A 165 23.80 -1.38 -4.92
N VAL A 166 23.54 -1.09 -3.66
CA VAL A 166 24.55 -0.85 -2.62
C VAL A 166 24.59 -2.06 -1.70
N HIS A 167 25.79 -2.61 -1.51
CA HIS A 167 26.06 -3.83 -0.79
C HIS A 167 26.82 -3.56 0.51
N VAL A 168 26.37 -4.17 1.60
CA VAL A 168 27.08 -4.25 2.88
C VAL A 168 27.22 -5.71 3.26
N LYS A 169 28.45 -6.22 3.21
CA LYS A 169 28.76 -7.59 3.57
C LYS A 169 29.58 -7.61 4.85
N MET A 170 29.05 -8.27 5.86
CA MET A 170 29.66 -8.43 7.17
C MET A 170 30.12 -9.87 7.34
N TYR A 171 31.44 -10.04 7.48
CA TYR A 171 32.07 -11.28 7.89
C TYR A 171 32.22 -11.29 9.41
N PHE A 172 31.67 -12.31 10.07
CA PHE A 172 31.79 -12.43 11.53
C PHE A 172 33.17 -12.90 12.01
N SER A 173 34.12 -13.02 11.08
CA SER A 173 35.57 -13.03 11.36
C SER A 173 36.16 -11.64 11.66
N GLY A 174 35.38 -10.56 11.48
CA GLY A 174 35.74 -9.18 11.85
C GLY A 174 35.91 -8.21 10.68
N LYS A 175 35.51 -8.57 9.46
CA LYS A 175 35.65 -7.70 8.27
C LYS A 175 34.29 -7.24 7.76
N ILE A 176 34.12 -5.93 7.54
CA ILE A 176 32.97 -5.36 6.84
C ILE A 176 33.45 -4.82 5.49
N THR A 177 32.79 -5.22 4.42
CA THR A 177 33.05 -4.73 3.06
C THR A 177 31.81 -4.08 2.51
N THR A 178 31.97 -2.87 2.00
CA THR A 178 30.91 -2.13 1.33
C THR A 178 31.31 -1.87 -0.11
N TYR A 179 30.37 -2.04 -1.02
CA TYR A 179 30.58 -1.78 -2.44
C TYR A 179 29.25 -1.47 -3.12
N TYR A 180 29.27 -1.06 -4.38
CA TYR A 180 28.04 -0.90 -5.17
C TYR A 180 28.15 -1.66 -6.49
N THR A 181 27.03 -2.07 -7.07
CA THR A 181 26.96 -2.65 -8.41
C THR A 181 26.01 -1.84 -9.28
N ASP A 182 26.37 -1.70 -10.56
CA ASP A 182 25.50 -1.17 -11.58
C ASP A 182 25.31 -2.21 -12.70
N PHE A 183 24.60 -1.83 -13.76
CA PHE A 183 24.41 -2.67 -14.94
C PHE A 183 25.70 -3.04 -15.67
N GLY A 184 26.73 -2.20 -15.56
CA GLY A 184 28.04 -2.39 -16.18
C GLY A 184 28.99 -3.25 -15.37
N CYS A 185 28.61 -3.68 -14.16
CA CYS A 185 29.44 -4.54 -13.32
C CYS A 185 29.52 -5.95 -13.94
N ASP A 186 30.73 -6.39 -14.26
CA ASP A 186 30.98 -7.68 -14.88
C ASP A 186 31.47 -8.73 -13.89
N PHE A 187 30.81 -9.89 -13.93
CA PHE A 187 31.07 -10.98 -13.00
C PHE A 187 32.49 -11.53 -13.09
N ILE A 188 33.16 -11.40 -14.24
CA ILE A 188 34.48 -11.97 -14.51
C ILE A 188 35.60 -11.01 -14.08
N ASP A 189 35.43 -9.72 -14.39
CA ASP A 189 36.49 -8.73 -14.22
C ASP A 189 36.41 -7.99 -12.88
N ASP A 190 35.20 -7.70 -12.39
CA ASP A 190 34.98 -6.90 -11.17
C ASP A 190 34.69 -7.75 -9.92
N LEU A 191 34.00 -8.88 -10.08
CA LEU A 191 33.64 -9.80 -9.00
C LEU A 191 34.64 -10.95 -8.94
N LYS A 192 35.19 -11.23 -7.75
CA LYS A 192 36.03 -12.41 -7.54
C LYS A 192 35.17 -13.67 -7.61
N PHE A 193 35.26 -14.39 -8.74
CA PHE A 193 34.64 -15.71 -8.89
C PHE A 193 34.98 -16.62 -7.71
N GLY A 194 33.96 -17.20 -7.06
CA GLY A 194 34.08 -18.06 -5.88
C GLY A 194 34.15 -17.33 -4.53
N LYS A 195 34.16 -15.99 -4.50
CA LYS A 195 34.09 -15.18 -3.26
C LYS A 195 32.92 -14.19 -3.22
N PHE A 196 32.31 -13.85 -4.38
CA PHE A 196 31.29 -12.80 -4.49
C PHE A 196 31.71 -11.54 -3.72
N ASP A 197 32.99 -11.17 -3.85
CA ASP A 197 33.57 -9.95 -3.29
C ASP A 197 34.08 -9.11 -4.47
N ILE A 198 33.76 -7.82 -4.45
CA ILE A 198 34.33 -6.88 -5.41
C ILE A 198 35.83 -6.73 -5.15
N ALA A 199 36.59 -6.70 -6.24
CA ALA A 199 38.03 -6.48 -6.18
C ALA A 199 38.33 -5.09 -5.57
N PRO A 200 39.23 -4.95 -4.57
CA PRO A 200 39.48 -3.65 -3.91
C PRO A 200 39.97 -2.54 -4.85
N ASP A 201 40.51 -2.92 -6.00
CA ASP A 201 40.98 -2.08 -7.10
C ASP A 201 39.88 -1.72 -8.10
N SER A 202 38.71 -2.37 -8.04
CA SER A 202 37.57 -2.02 -8.89
C SER A 202 36.97 -0.68 -8.49
N LYS A 203 36.47 0.06 -9.49
CA LYS A 203 35.75 1.35 -9.29
C LYS A 203 34.53 1.19 -8.37
N TYR A 204 33.95 -0.02 -8.34
CA TYR A 204 32.77 -0.39 -7.57
C TYR A 204 33.02 -0.50 -6.05
N PHE A 205 34.28 -0.58 -5.63
CA PHE A 205 34.66 -0.68 -4.22
C PHE A 205 34.48 0.65 -3.45
N LYS A 206 34.48 1.79 -4.16
CA LYS A 206 34.37 3.12 -3.53
C LYS A 206 32.96 3.69 -3.66
N ILE A 207 32.21 3.67 -2.57
CA ILE A 207 30.87 4.26 -2.48
C ILE A 207 30.96 5.77 -2.26
N LYS A 208 30.09 6.53 -2.92
CA LYS A 208 29.89 7.97 -2.68
C LYS A 208 28.83 8.17 -1.60
N ASP A 209 28.98 9.18 -0.75
CA ASP A 209 28.01 9.51 0.32
C ASP A 209 26.59 9.75 -0.20
N GLU A 210 26.47 10.23 -1.44
CA GLU A 210 25.17 10.44 -2.11
C GLU A 210 24.38 9.13 -2.27
N TYR A 211 25.05 8.00 -2.51
CA TYR A 211 24.39 6.72 -2.71
C TYR A 211 23.69 6.23 -1.44
N TRP A 212 24.30 6.43 -0.28
CA TRP A 212 23.66 6.08 1.00
C TRP A 212 22.38 6.88 1.24
N ASN A 213 22.44 8.18 1.02
CA ASN A 213 21.26 9.04 1.15
C ASN A 213 20.15 8.65 0.14
N ASN A 214 20.54 8.35 -1.10
CA ASN A 214 19.59 7.95 -2.12
C ASN A 214 18.95 6.59 -1.85
N SER A 215 19.73 5.59 -1.41
CA SER A 215 19.22 4.28 -0.97
C SER A 215 18.27 4.43 0.21
N PHE A 216 18.57 5.32 1.16
CA PHE A 216 17.68 5.66 2.27
C PHE A 216 16.36 6.26 1.83
N MET A 217 16.39 7.32 1.02
CA MET A 217 15.18 7.91 0.48
C MET A 217 14.40 6.87 -0.35
N GLY A 218 15.10 6.07 -1.16
CA GLY A 218 14.52 5.01 -1.99
C GLY A 218 13.82 3.91 -1.19
N GLY A 219 14.40 3.45 -0.09
CA GLY A 219 13.81 2.43 0.79
C GLY A 219 12.47 2.88 1.38
N VAL A 220 12.42 4.11 1.91
CA VAL A 220 11.18 4.69 2.48
C VAL A 220 10.12 4.93 1.39
N ILE A 221 10.53 5.47 0.23
CA ILE A 221 9.60 5.71 -0.89
C ILE A 221 9.01 4.40 -1.40
N ARG A 222 9.83 3.36 -1.57
CA ARG A 222 9.41 2.02 -2.00
C ARG A 222 8.38 1.41 -1.05
N LEU A 223 8.60 1.55 0.25
CA LEU A 223 7.66 1.05 1.27
C LEU A 223 6.31 1.76 1.18
N LEU A 224 6.30 3.08 1.18
CA LEU A 224 5.05 3.84 1.12
C LEU A 224 4.33 3.66 -0.22
N ALA A 225 5.08 3.54 -1.33
CA ALA A 225 4.50 3.21 -2.63
C ALA A 225 3.83 1.84 -2.64
N HIS A 226 4.45 0.84 -1.99
CA HIS A 226 3.89 -0.51 -1.88
C HIS A 226 2.60 -0.50 -1.04
N LEU A 227 2.58 0.21 0.09
CA LEU A 227 1.41 0.31 0.95
C LEU A 227 0.24 1.11 0.30
N ASN A 228 0.53 2.00 -0.65
CA ASN A 228 -0.50 2.76 -1.40
C ASN A 228 -1.25 1.93 -2.47
N SER A 229 -0.76 0.71 -2.77
CA SER A 229 -1.27 -0.12 -3.87
C SER A 229 -2.65 -0.76 -3.62
N ASP A 230 -3.22 -0.57 -2.42
CA ASP A 230 -4.48 -1.12 -1.90
C ASP A 230 -5.50 -1.51 -3.00
N GLN A 231 -5.54 -2.81 -3.31
CA GLN A 231 -6.71 -3.47 -3.87
C GLN A 231 -7.60 -3.86 -2.68
N TYR A 232 -8.86 -3.41 -2.67
CA TYR A 232 -9.89 -3.79 -1.68
C TYR A 232 -9.55 -3.54 -0.21
N GLY A 233 -8.73 -2.52 0.06
CA GLY A 233 -8.40 -2.16 1.44
C GLY A 233 -7.61 -3.26 2.13
N THR A 234 -6.64 -3.88 1.45
CA THR A 234 -5.57 -4.60 2.14
C THR A 234 -4.21 -4.19 1.60
N GLU A 235 -3.31 -3.85 2.52
CA GLU A 235 -1.87 -3.73 2.28
C GLU A 235 -1.31 -5.15 2.15
N ALA A 236 -1.75 -5.86 1.10
CA ALA A 236 -1.39 -7.24 0.85
C ALA A 236 0.04 -7.32 0.31
N ASN A 237 0.87 -8.11 0.97
CA ASN A 237 2.23 -8.38 0.53
C ASN A 237 2.25 -9.69 -0.26
N SER A 238 2.65 -9.63 -1.53
CA SER A 238 2.78 -10.81 -2.40
C SER A 238 4.03 -11.65 -2.09
N ILE A 239 5.00 -11.08 -1.37
CA ILE A 239 6.26 -11.75 -1.01
C ILE A 239 6.18 -12.17 0.46
N VAL A 240 5.81 -13.42 0.70
CA VAL A 240 5.65 -13.97 2.06
C VAL A 240 6.96 -14.01 2.84
N GLU A 241 8.09 -14.10 2.13
CA GLU A 241 9.43 -14.10 2.69
C GLU A 241 10.03 -12.68 2.86
N CYS A 242 9.18 -11.65 3.00
CA CYS A 242 9.60 -10.27 3.21
C CYS A 242 9.23 -9.78 4.62
N LYS A 243 10.23 -9.33 5.39
CA LYS A 243 10.05 -8.67 6.68
C LYS A 243 9.91 -7.15 6.47
N ILE A 244 8.77 -6.59 6.85
CA ILE A 244 8.49 -5.15 6.75
C ILE A 244 8.65 -4.51 8.12
N TYR A 245 9.59 -3.56 8.23
CA TYR A 245 9.82 -2.77 9.44
C TYR A 245 9.08 -1.43 9.36
N ASN A 246 8.84 -0.81 10.52
CA ASN A 246 8.41 0.57 10.58
C ASN A 246 9.61 1.49 10.30
N PRO A 247 9.63 2.21 9.15
CA PRO A 247 10.77 3.02 8.77
C PRO A 247 10.96 4.23 9.68
N LEU A 248 9.96 4.61 10.48
CA LEU A 248 9.99 5.80 11.32
C LEU A 248 10.53 5.53 12.73
N VAL A 249 10.76 4.27 13.09
CA VAL A 249 11.09 3.84 14.47
C VAL A 249 12.57 3.45 14.63
N PHE A 250 13.29 3.19 13.54
CA PHE A 250 14.69 2.73 13.65
C PHE A 250 15.58 3.82 14.30
N ASN A 251 16.27 3.45 15.38
CA ASN A 251 17.28 4.20 16.15
C ASN A 251 16.81 5.28 17.16
N GLU A 252 17.31 5.14 18.39
CA GLU A 252 17.25 6.11 19.49
C GLU A 252 18.09 7.39 19.23
N ILE A 253 18.90 7.41 18.16
CA ILE A 253 19.91 8.44 17.90
C ILE A 253 19.39 9.54 16.96
N ASN A 254 18.64 9.18 15.91
CA ASN A 254 18.14 10.11 14.89
C ASN A 254 16.66 9.83 14.58
N ASN A 255 15.81 10.84 14.63
CA ASN A 255 14.42 10.70 14.20
C ASN A 255 14.38 10.51 12.66
N ILE A 256 14.12 9.28 12.19
CA ILE A 256 14.16 8.95 10.76
C ILE A 256 13.15 9.77 9.95
N GLY A 257 11.96 10.04 10.52
CA GLY A 257 10.95 10.90 9.90
C GLY A 257 11.49 12.30 9.62
N GLU A 258 12.17 12.91 10.60
CA GLU A 258 12.84 14.21 10.39
C GLU A 258 13.96 14.11 9.37
N MET A 259 14.79 13.06 9.44
CA MET A 259 15.88 12.85 8.51
C MET A 259 15.38 12.75 7.05
N PHE A 260 14.27 12.05 6.82
CA PHE A 260 13.63 11.97 5.51
C PHE A 260 13.17 13.36 5.03
N ILE A 261 12.50 14.13 5.90
CA ILE A 261 12.04 15.49 5.60
C ILE A 261 13.23 16.42 5.27
N LEU A 262 14.33 16.32 6.02
CA LEU A 262 15.55 17.11 5.79
C LEU A 262 16.23 16.75 4.46
N ASN A 263 16.33 15.46 4.13
CA ASN A 263 16.98 14.98 2.92
C ASN A 263 16.15 15.16 1.65
N PHE A 264 14.84 15.43 1.77
CA PHE A 264 13.94 15.70 0.65
C PHE A 264 14.51 16.74 -0.34
N LYS A 265 15.08 17.85 0.17
CA LYS A 265 15.67 18.91 -0.66
C LYS A 265 16.76 18.41 -1.61
N ARG A 266 17.55 17.39 -1.21
CA ARG A 266 18.67 16.87 -2.01
C ARG A 266 18.19 16.09 -3.22
N VAL A 267 17.14 15.28 -3.05
CA VAL A 267 16.62 14.38 -4.08
C VAL A 267 15.44 14.95 -4.87
N PHE A 268 14.86 16.08 -4.43
CA PHE A 268 13.67 16.71 -5.03
C PHE A 268 13.77 16.86 -6.56
N ASN A 269 14.91 17.34 -7.06
CA ASN A 269 15.10 17.56 -8.50
C ASN A 269 15.06 16.26 -9.32
N TYR A 270 15.30 15.11 -8.70
CA TYR A 270 15.31 13.79 -9.31
C TYR A 270 14.03 13.00 -9.01
N GLY A 271 13.03 13.60 -8.35
CA GLY A 271 11.80 12.92 -7.94
C GLY A 271 11.02 12.27 -9.08
N TYR A 272 11.10 12.81 -10.29
CA TYR A 272 10.44 12.24 -11.47
C TYR A 272 10.95 10.84 -11.84
N LEU A 273 12.19 10.49 -11.45
CA LEU A 273 12.77 9.16 -11.68
C LEU A 273 12.10 8.08 -10.85
N THR A 274 11.36 8.45 -9.79
CA THR A 274 10.66 7.49 -8.94
C THR A 274 9.36 6.96 -9.54
N GLY A 275 8.89 7.52 -10.66
CA GLY A 275 7.58 7.22 -11.24
C GLY A 275 6.44 7.94 -10.51
N SER A 276 5.18 7.59 -10.84
CA SER A 276 3.98 8.20 -10.25
C SER A 276 2.93 7.13 -9.88
N PRO A 277 2.04 7.40 -8.91
CA PRO A 277 0.91 6.54 -8.62
C PRO A 277 0.05 6.24 -9.86
N SER A 278 -0.59 5.07 -9.90
CA SER A 278 -1.38 4.58 -11.04
C SER A 278 -2.57 5.46 -11.45
N GLN A 279 -2.96 6.41 -10.60
CA GLN A 279 -4.01 7.40 -10.88
C GLN A 279 -3.56 8.50 -11.83
N PHE A 280 -2.25 8.75 -11.90
CA PHE A 280 -1.68 9.78 -12.75
C PHE A 280 -1.09 9.13 -14.00
N MET A 281 -1.51 9.61 -15.16
CA MET A 281 -0.96 9.17 -16.43
C MET A 281 0.46 9.68 -16.59
N ASN A 282 0.68 10.98 -16.34
CA ASN A 282 1.98 11.62 -16.49
C ASN A 282 2.66 11.88 -15.15
N THR A 283 3.96 11.60 -15.07
CA THR A 283 4.78 11.90 -13.90
C THR A 283 5.25 13.35 -13.98
N THR A 284 4.89 14.16 -13.00
CA THR A 284 5.31 15.57 -12.92
C THR A 284 6.28 15.77 -11.74
N ILE A 285 6.85 16.99 -11.63
CA ILE A 285 7.71 17.35 -10.48
C ILE A 285 6.94 17.26 -9.15
N LEU A 286 5.62 17.44 -9.16
CA LEU A 286 4.75 17.39 -7.98
C LEU A 286 3.98 16.07 -7.85
N ASN A 287 3.75 15.36 -8.95
CA ASN A 287 3.04 14.08 -8.98
C ASN A 287 4.03 12.96 -9.29
N ASN A 288 4.76 12.55 -8.25
CA ASN A 288 5.67 11.42 -8.26
C ASN A 288 5.67 10.73 -6.89
N TYR A 289 6.26 9.54 -6.80
CA TYR A 289 6.30 8.79 -5.54
C TYR A 289 7.12 9.50 -4.45
N LEU A 290 8.19 10.23 -4.79
CA LEU A 290 8.93 11.04 -3.81
C LEU A 290 8.03 12.07 -3.10
N VAL A 291 7.26 12.85 -3.85
CA VAL A 291 6.37 13.87 -3.28
C VAL A 291 5.19 13.23 -2.53
N TYR A 292 4.64 12.14 -3.06
CA TYR A 292 3.62 11.35 -2.35
C TYR A 292 4.14 10.88 -0.98
N SER A 293 5.30 10.23 -0.95
CA SER A 293 5.94 9.75 0.28
C SER A 293 6.28 10.89 1.23
N PHE A 294 6.73 12.04 0.72
CA PHE A 294 6.99 13.22 1.55
C PHE A 294 5.73 13.72 2.27
N ILE A 295 4.61 13.84 1.55
CA ILE A 295 3.34 14.26 2.14
C ILE A 295 2.86 13.24 3.18
N GLU A 296 2.96 11.94 2.89
CA GLU A 296 2.55 10.89 3.83
C GLU A 296 3.44 10.81 5.08
N VAL A 297 4.78 10.92 4.94
CA VAL A 297 5.69 10.98 6.10
C VAL A 297 5.39 12.20 6.97
N VAL A 298 5.15 13.37 6.37
CA VAL A 298 4.79 14.58 7.13
C VAL A 298 3.43 14.41 7.82
N SER A 299 2.45 13.78 7.16
CA SER A 299 1.14 13.49 7.76
C SER A 299 1.24 12.51 8.93
N LEU A 300 2.09 11.48 8.80
CA LEU A 300 2.30 10.47 9.83
C LEU A 300 3.12 11.01 11.01
N THR A 301 4.09 11.90 10.78
CA THR A 301 4.93 12.47 11.85
C THR A 301 4.40 13.77 12.43
N GLU A 302 3.40 14.40 11.79
CA GLU A 302 2.85 15.72 12.15
C GLU A 302 3.88 16.87 12.15
N LYS A 303 5.07 16.67 11.57
CA LYS A 303 6.16 17.66 11.50
C LYS A 303 5.98 18.64 10.34
N TYR A 304 4.80 19.25 10.26
CA TYR A 304 4.43 20.22 9.23
C TYR A 304 5.34 21.45 9.21
N ASP A 305 5.74 21.97 10.38
CA ASP A 305 6.59 23.16 10.47
C ASP A 305 7.99 22.93 9.86
N LEU A 306 8.56 21.73 10.07
CA LEU A 306 9.82 21.34 9.46
C LEU A 306 9.67 21.22 7.94
N ALA A 307 8.59 20.58 7.49
CA ALA A 307 8.28 20.44 6.08
C ALA A 307 8.14 21.81 5.38
N PHE A 308 7.42 22.76 5.98
CA PHE A 308 7.29 24.11 5.44
C PHE A 308 8.64 24.81 5.30
N LYS A 309 9.50 24.75 6.33
CA LYS A 309 10.87 25.31 6.28
C LYS A 309 11.71 24.71 5.15
N ILE A 310 11.62 23.40 4.94
CA ILE A 310 12.37 22.74 3.85
C ILE A 310 11.84 23.17 2.49
N VAL A 311 10.52 23.23 2.30
CA VAL A 311 9.93 23.72 1.05
C VAL A 311 10.30 25.19 0.79
N ASP A 312 10.28 26.05 1.82
CA ASP A 312 10.76 27.44 1.76
C ASP A 312 12.22 27.53 1.33
N ASN A 313 13.08 26.68 1.89
CA ASN A 313 14.49 26.63 1.53
C ASN A 313 14.70 26.19 0.07
N ILE A 314 13.87 25.27 -0.45
CA ILE A 314 13.92 24.88 -1.86
C ILE A 314 13.47 26.06 -2.73
N ILE A 315 12.41 26.78 -2.35
CA ILE A 315 11.92 27.96 -3.07
C ILE A 315 12.98 29.07 -3.10
N ALA A 316 13.69 29.30 -2.00
CA ALA A 316 14.75 30.31 -1.90
C ALA A 316 15.91 30.01 -2.86
N ASP A 317 16.34 28.75 -2.94
CA ASP A 317 17.43 28.30 -3.81
C ASP A 317 17.05 28.24 -5.30
N CYS A 318 15.75 28.21 -5.60
CA CYS A 318 15.26 28.15 -6.98
C CYS A 318 15.58 29.45 -7.73
N LYS A 319 16.44 29.37 -8.76
CA LYS A 319 16.67 30.50 -9.68
C LYS A 319 15.53 30.68 -10.71
N LYS A 320 14.75 29.63 -10.98
CA LYS A 320 13.65 29.63 -11.96
C LYS A 320 12.33 30.00 -11.29
N ASN A 321 11.71 31.10 -11.71
CA ASN A 321 10.41 31.57 -11.17
C ASN A 321 9.29 30.53 -11.34
N ASN A 322 9.30 29.71 -12.40
CA ASN A 322 8.26 28.70 -12.63
C ASN A 322 8.30 27.56 -11.61
N LEU A 323 9.49 27.18 -11.14
CA LEU A 323 9.64 26.12 -10.13
C LEU A 323 9.20 26.61 -8.74
N LYS A 324 9.42 27.90 -8.43
CA LYS A 324 8.92 28.52 -7.20
C LYS A 324 7.39 28.42 -7.10
N LYS A 325 6.70 28.70 -8.21
CA LYS A 325 5.23 28.58 -8.27
C LYS A 325 4.79 27.14 -8.03
N LYS A 326 5.37 26.15 -8.73
CA LYS A 326 5.09 24.72 -8.50
C LYS A 326 5.26 24.32 -7.02
N LEU A 327 6.31 24.79 -6.34
CA LEU A 327 6.54 24.52 -4.92
C LEU A 327 5.51 25.16 -3.98
N ASN A 328 4.86 26.25 -4.36
CA ASN A 328 3.73 26.80 -3.59
C ASN A 328 2.52 25.84 -3.60
N CYS A 329 2.29 25.07 -4.68
CA CYS A 329 1.26 24.02 -4.68
C CYS A 329 1.58 22.93 -3.65
N LEU A 330 2.85 22.53 -3.51
CA LEU A 330 3.25 21.56 -2.49
C LEU A 330 2.93 22.08 -1.07
N LYS A 331 3.15 23.36 -0.78
CA LYS A 331 2.73 23.95 0.51
C LYS A 331 1.23 23.89 0.73
N ILE A 332 0.45 24.18 -0.31
CA ILE A 332 -1.02 24.10 -0.24
C ILE A 332 -1.44 22.64 0.04
N LYS A 333 -0.83 21.65 -0.62
CA LYS A 333 -1.07 20.22 -0.34
C LYS A 333 -0.76 19.85 1.12
N LEU A 334 0.33 20.38 1.67
CA LEU A 334 0.70 20.17 3.09
C LEU A 334 -0.30 20.82 4.06
N LEU A 335 -0.71 22.07 3.80
CA LEU A 335 -1.72 22.76 4.62
C LEU A 335 -3.07 22.04 4.58
N PHE A 336 -3.43 21.48 3.42
CA PHE A 336 -4.65 20.70 3.25
C PHE A 336 -4.60 19.43 4.10
N LYS A 337 -3.48 18.69 4.07
CA LYS A 337 -3.26 17.52 4.92
C LYS A 337 -3.22 17.84 6.41
N GLN A 338 -2.77 19.04 6.79
CA GLN A 338 -2.87 19.55 8.17
C GLN A 338 -4.32 19.82 8.62
N GLY A 339 -5.29 19.82 7.70
CA GLY A 339 -6.70 20.11 7.99
C GLY A 339 -7.08 21.60 7.95
N LYS A 340 -6.17 22.50 7.55
CA LYS A 340 -6.42 23.96 7.47
C LYS A 340 -7.10 24.35 6.15
N LYS A 341 -8.30 23.83 5.90
CA LYS A 341 -9.03 23.95 4.61
C LYS A 341 -9.25 25.41 4.16
N LEU A 342 -9.66 26.31 5.06
CA LEU A 342 -9.94 27.71 4.73
C LEU A 342 -8.69 28.48 4.28
N ASN A 343 -7.60 28.35 5.03
CA ASN A 343 -6.32 28.97 4.68
C ASN A 343 -5.80 28.47 3.33
N CYS A 344 -6.06 27.20 2.98
CA CYS A 344 -5.73 26.67 1.66
C CYS A 344 -6.47 27.39 0.55
N LEU A 345 -7.79 27.61 0.70
CA LEU A 345 -8.59 28.31 -0.30
C LEU A 345 -8.11 29.76 -0.51
N GLU A 346 -7.80 30.49 0.56
CA GLU A 346 -7.27 31.85 0.47
C GLU A 346 -5.95 31.90 -0.32
N LEU A 347 -5.04 30.95 -0.04
CA LEU A 347 -3.77 30.83 -0.75
C LEU A 347 -3.96 30.44 -2.22
N ILE A 348 -4.85 29.49 -2.52
CA ILE A 348 -5.18 29.09 -3.89
C ILE A 348 -5.70 30.29 -4.68
N VAL A 349 -6.66 31.05 -4.13
CA VAL A 349 -7.22 32.23 -4.80
C VAL A 349 -6.14 33.28 -5.04
N THR A 350 -5.24 33.47 -4.09
CA THR A 350 -4.11 34.41 -4.23
C THR A 350 -3.18 34.00 -5.37
N GLU A 351 -2.80 32.71 -5.44
CA GLU A 351 -1.95 32.19 -6.50
C GLU A 351 -2.64 32.22 -7.87
N LEU A 352 -3.92 31.87 -7.96
CA LEU A 352 -4.67 31.93 -9.22
C LEU A 352 -4.77 33.35 -9.77
N LYS A 353 -4.97 34.37 -8.91
CA LYS A 353 -4.92 35.78 -9.33
C LYS A 353 -3.55 36.14 -9.91
N LEU A 354 -2.46 35.72 -9.26
CA LEU A 354 -1.09 35.96 -9.74
C LEU A 354 -0.77 35.21 -11.05
N LEU A 355 -1.47 34.12 -11.35
CA LEU A 355 -1.33 33.39 -12.61
C LEU A 355 -2.07 34.09 -13.76
N ASN A 356 -3.25 34.66 -13.50
CA ASN A 356 -4.02 35.40 -14.51
C ASN A 356 -3.29 36.64 -15.03
N ASP A 357 -2.36 37.20 -14.25
CA ASP A 357 -1.55 38.36 -14.65
C ASP A 357 -0.35 37.98 -15.56
N LEU A 358 -0.13 36.69 -15.86
CA LEU A 358 0.98 36.24 -16.71
C LEU A 358 0.65 36.25 -18.21
N THR A 359 1.68 36.48 -19.03
CA THR A 359 1.60 36.37 -20.50
C THR A 359 1.33 34.93 -20.97
N LEU A 360 0.56 34.77 -22.06
CA LEU A 360 0.19 33.48 -22.70
C LEU A 360 1.33 32.44 -22.81
N ASN A 361 2.54 32.82 -23.24
CA ASN A 361 3.67 31.89 -23.38
C ASN A 361 4.20 31.33 -22.05
N ASN A 362 3.98 32.02 -20.93
CA ASN A 362 4.36 31.54 -19.60
C ASN A 362 3.29 30.63 -18.98
N LEU A 363 2.05 30.68 -19.49
CA LEU A 363 0.96 29.83 -19.03
C LEU A 363 1.17 28.38 -19.49
N GLU A 364 1.60 28.14 -20.73
CA GLU A 364 1.86 26.78 -21.25
C GLU A 364 2.86 25.98 -20.39
N VAL A 365 3.92 26.62 -19.91
CA VAL A 365 4.96 26.00 -19.06
C VAL A 365 4.45 25.71 -17.64
N ILE A 366 3.36 26.35 -17.23
CA ILE A 366 2.79 26.33 -15.88
C ILE A 366 1.44 25.59 -15.88
N MET A 367 0.99 25.02 -17.00
CA MET A 367 -0.31 24.35 -17.08
C MET A 367 -0.48 23.25 -16.02
N ASP A 368 0.54 22.40 -15.79
CA ASP A 368 0.48 21.37 -14.74
C ASP A 368 0.20 21.97 -13.34
N TYR A 369 0.78 23.13 -13.05
CA TYR A 369 0.60 23.81 -11.77
C TYR A 369 -0.82 24.37 -11.64
N TYR A 370 -1.29 25.01 -12.72
CA TYR A 370 -2.62 25.58 -12.77
C TYR A 370 -3.70 24.49 -12.61
N THR A 371 -3.55 23.36 -13.31
CA THR A 371 -4.51 22.25 -13.21
C THR A 371 -4.49 21.60 -11.83
N GLU A 372 -3.32 21.43 -11.21
CA GLU A 372 -3.22 20.93 -9.84
C GLU A 372 -3.88 21.85 -8.82
N LEU A 373 -3.72 23.18 -8.94
CA LEU A 373 -4.38 24.14 -8.08
C LEU A 373 -5.91 24.07 -8.23
N LEU A 374 -6.41 24.01 -9.47
CA LEU A 374 -7.84 23.86 -9.74
C LEU A 374 -8.38 22.54 -9.17
N GLN A 375 -7.65 21.44 -9.35
CA GLN A 375 -8.04 20.14 -8.80
C GLN A 375 -8.14 20.16 -7.27
N LEU A 376 -7.19 20.82 -6.59
CA LEU A 376 -7.22 21.02 -5.13
C LEU A 376 -8.38 21.92 -4.72
N GLN A 377 -8.61 23.02 -5.44
CA GLN A 377 -9.73 23.93 -5.16
C GLN A 377 -11.06 23.19 -5.21
N ILE A 378 -11.32 22.43 -6.27
CA ILE A 378 -12.55 21.64 -6.45
C ILE A 378 -12.68 20.62 -5.33
N SER A 379 -11.59 19.91 -5.00
CA SER A 379 -11.62 18.87 -3.96
C SER A 379 -11.93 19.46 -2.57
N ILE A 380 -11.31 20.59 -2.21
CA ILE A 380 -11.57 21.27 -0.92
C ILE A 380 -13.00 21.79 -0.86
N MET A 381 -13.49 22.46 -1.92
CA MET A 381 -14.86 22.98 -1.95
C MET A 381 -15.89 21.86 -1.88
N PHE A 382 -15.62 20.73 -2.54
CA PHE A 382 -16.50 19.56 -2.48
C PHE A 382 -16.54 18.93 -1.08
N GLU A 383 -15.39 18.77 -0.41
CA GLU A 383 -15.36 18.27 0.98
C GLU A 383 -16.11 19.18 1.95
N LEU A 384 -16.03 20.51 1.77
CA LEU A 384 -16.77 21.47 2.59
C LEU A 384 -18.29 21.38 2.38
N ILE A 385 -18.75 20.95 1.20
CA ILE A 385 -20.18 20.71 0.94
C ILE A 385 -20.64 19.39 1.56
N ASP A 386 -19.81 18.35 1.49
CA ASP A 386 -20.13 17.03 2.02
C ASP A 386 -20.09 16.97 3.56
N GLU A 387 -19.29 17.83 4.20
CA GLU A 387 -19.34 18.08 5.63
C GLU A 387 -20.60 18.89 5.97
N GLU A 388 -21.76 18.23 6.07
CA GLU A 388 -23.05 18.80 6.52
C GLU A 388 -22.98 19.50 7.91
N ASN A 389 -21.84 19.47 8.59
CA ASN A 389 -21.62 19.81 10.00
C ASN A 389 -20.89 21.15 10.26
N VAL A 390 -20.90 22.12 9.35
CA VAL A 390 -20.52 23.51 9.70
C VAL A 390 -21.69 24.45 9.51
N THR A 391 -22.62 24.42 10.47
CA THR A 391 -23.70 25.40 10.62
C THR A 391 -23.21 26.83 10.89
N ASP A 392 -21.91 27.03 11.15
CA ASP A 392 -21.37 28.28 11.68
C ASP A 392 -20.45 29.10 10.76
N SER A 393 -20.34 28.78 9.47
CA SER A 393 -19.65 29.70 8.53
C SER A 393 -20.61 30.28 7.50
N GLU A 394 -20.72 31.61 7.44
CA GLU A 394 -21.39 32.34 6.34
C GLU A 394 -20.83 31.95 4.96
N ILE A 395 -19.63 31.36 4.93
CA ILE A 395 -18.92 30.87 3.74
C ILE A 395 -19.64 29.65 3.14
N LEU A 396 -20.11 28.68 3.94
CA LEU A 396 -20.79 27.48 3.43
C LEU A 396 -22.13 27.80 2.75
N LYS A 397 -22.83 28.85 3.20
CA LYS A 397 -24.09 29.30 2.59
C LYS A 397 -23.92 29.91 1.20
N ASN A 398 -22.70 30.27 0.81
CA ASN A 398 -22.40 30.98 -0.43
C ASN A 398 -21.73 30.12 -1.51
N ILE A 399 -21.42 28.85 -1.25
CA ILE A 399 -20.81 27.96 -2.25
C ILE A 399 -21.94 27.27 -3.03
N ASP A 400 -22.21 27.71 -4.25
CA ASP A 400 -23.14 27.02 -5.16
C ASP A 400 -22.40 25.86 -5.85
N ILE A 401 -23.02 24.68 -5.87
CA ILE A 401 -22.49 23.51 -6.57
C ILE A 401 -22.32 23.77 -8.07
N LYS A 402 -23.11 24.68 -8.65
CA LYS A 402 -22.99 25.06 -10.07
C LYS A 402 -21.64 25.70 -10.38
N ASP A 403 -21.13 26.56 -9.50
CA ASP A 403 -19.83 27.20 -9.69
C ASP A 403 -18.70 26.14 -9.68
N ILE A 404 -18.84 25.11 -8.84
CA ILE A 404 -17.90 23.98 -8.80
C ILE A 404 -17.97 23.15 -10.09
N ILE A 405 -19.18 22.93 -10.63
CA ILE A 405 -19.36 22.24 -11.91
C ILE A 405 -18.68 23.01 -13.03
N GLU A 406 -18.84 24.33 -13.12
CA GLU A 406 -18.17 25.15 -14.15
C GLU A 406 -16.65 25.04 -14.07
N LEU A 407 -16.10 25.04 -12.85
CA LEU A 407 -14.66 24.83 -12.62
C LEU A 407 -14.21 23.42 -12.99
N ALA A 408 -15.00 22.39 -12.67
CA ALA A 408 -14.70 21.01 -13.02
C ALA A 408 -14.79 20.75 -14.54
N GLU A 409 -15.76 21.36 -15.23
CA GLU A 409 -15.86 21.35 -16.69
C GLU A 409 -14.68 22.07 -17.34
N HIS A 410 -14.22 23.18 -16.77
CA HIS A 410 -13.01 23.84 -17.20
C HIS A 410 -11.78 22.94 -17.02
N LEU A 411 -11.61 22.31 -15.85
CA LEU A 411 -10.49 21.40 -15.58
C LEU A 411 -10.48 20.21 -16.54
N ALA A 412 -11.63 19.58 -16.81
CA ALA A 412 -11.74 18.46 -17.75
C ALA A 412 -11.40 18.87 -19.19
N ARG A 413 -11.72 20.11 -19.60
CA ARG A 413 -11.33 20.66 -20.90
C ARG A 413 -9.83 20.92 -21.01
N VAL A 414 -9.22 21.41 -19.94
CA VAL A 414 -7.78 21.71 -19.90
C VAL A 414 -6.95 20.42 -19.83
N GLN A 415 -7.39 19.41 -19.08
CA GLN A 415 -6.65 18.17 -18.87
C GLN A 415 -7.49 16.92 -19.21
N PRO A 416 -7.81 16.70 -20.50
CA PRO A 416 -8.67 15.59 -20.91
C PRO A 416 -8.02 14.21 -20.76
N HIS A 417 -6.69 14.16 -20.68
CA HIS A 417 -5.90 12.92 -20.62
C HIS A 417 -5.78 12.32 -19.20
N GLU A 418 -6.08 13.08 -18.15
CA GLU A 418 -6.08 12.54 -16.79
C GLU A 418 -7.46 12.05 -16.38
N VAL A 419 -7.50 11.08 -15.47
CA VAL A 419 -8.76 10.49 -14.99
C VAL A 419 -9.44 11.35 -13.93
N MET A 420 -8.66 11.97 -13.03
CA MET A 420 -9.19 12.72 -11.89
C MET A 420 -10.12 13.89 -12.26
N PRO A 421 -9.84 14.71 -13.31
CA PRO A 421 -10.77 15.75 -13.77
C PRO A 421 -12.18 15.21 -14.07
N TRP A 422 -12.29 14.10 -14.80
CA TRP A 422 -13.56 13.49 -15.17
C TRP A 422 -14.28 12.87 -13.97
N VAL A 423 -13.54 12.24 -13.06
CA VAL A 423 -14.07 11.71 -11.79
C VAL A 423 -14.65 12.82 -10.93
N LEU A 424 -13.93 13.94 -10.75
CA LEU A 424 -14.41 15.09 -9.97
C LEU A 424 -15.62 15.76 -10.61
N LEU A 425 -15.61 15.95 -11.93
CA LEU A 425 -16.76 16.49 -12.66
C LEU A 425 -17.99 15.59 -12.48
N THR A 426 -17.82 14.28 -12.61
CA THR A 426 -18.90 13.30 -12.44
C THR A 426 -19.48 13.36 -11.02
N LYS A 427 -18.64 13.43 -9.98
CA LYS A 427 -19.08 13.61 -8.58
C LYS A 427 -19.94 14.86 -8.39
N CYS A 428 -19.51 15.99 -8.93
CA CYS A 428 -20.24 17.26 -8.82
C CYS A 428 -21.61 17.17 -9.53
N LEU A 429 -21.66 16.56 -10.71
CA LEU A 429 -22.90 16.37 -11.47
C LEU A 429 -23.88 15.41 -10.79
N ILE A 430 -23.40 14.33 -10.17
CA ILE A 430 -24.24 13.40 -9.37
C ILE A 430 -24.91 14.16 -8.21
N LYS A 431 -24.14 14.97 -7.49
CA LYS A 431 -24.64 15.77 -6.37
C LYS A 431 -25.68 16.81 -6.81
N ASN A 432 -25.54 17.39 -8.01
CA ASN A 432 -26.54 18.28 -8.60
C ASN A 432 -27.74 17.55 -9.26
N ASN A 433 -27.83 16.21 -9.13
CA ASN A 433 -28.84 15.34 -9.75
C ASN A 433 -28.87 15.38 -11.29
N GLU A 434 -27.78 15.79 -11.96
CA GLU A 434 -27.66 15.81 -13.42
C GLU A 434 -27.04 14.50 -13.95
N ILE A 435 -27.76 13.39 -13.80
CA ILE A 435 -27.24 12.03 -14.05
C ILE A 435 -26.88 11.78 -15.52
N GLU A 436 -27.64 12.31 -16.48
CA GLU A 436 -27.33 12.19 -17.92
C GLU A 436 -25.96 12.76 -18.26
N LYS A 437 -25.67 13.99 -17.78
CA LYS A 437 -24.37 14.63 -17.97
C LYS A 437 -23.27 13.91 -17.19
N ALA A 438 -23.58 13.43 -15.99
CA ALA A 438 -22.62 12.67 -15.19
C ALA A 438 -22.16 11.40 -15.91
N LEU A 439 -23.10 10.67 -16.52
CA LEU A 439 -22.80 9.46 -17.27
C LEU A 439 -21.97 9.75 -18.54
N LEU A 440 -22.27 10.87 -19.22
CA LEU A 440 -21.46 11.38 -20.35
C LEU A 440 -20.04 11.76 -19.93
N ALA A 441 -19.89 12.42 -18.79
CA ALA A 441 -18.58 12.81 -18.24
C ALA A 441 -17.75 11.57 -17.88
N LEU A 442 -18.38 10.59 -17.22
CA LEU A 442 -17.75 9.34 -16.84
C LEU A 442 -17.23 8.56 -18.04
N ASN A 443 -17.99 8.51 -19.14
CA ASN A 443 -17.58 7.83 -20.37
C ASN A 443 -16.30 8.41 -21.01
N ASN A 444 -16.00 9.69 -20.77
CA ASN A 444 -14.81 10.34 -21.32
C ASN A 444 -13.55 10.07 -20.48
N ALA A 445 -13.66 9.41 -19.32
CA ALA A 445 -12.52 9.12 -18.46
C ALA A 445 -11.52 8.15 -19.14
N PRO A 446 -10.23 8.52 -19.28
CA PRO A 446 -9.23 7.74 -20.03
C PRO A 446 -8.65 6.58 -19.19
N LEU A 447 -9.44 5.54 -18.93
CA LEU A 447 -9.01 4.40 -18.11
C LEU A 447 -8.11 3.38 -18.83
N GLU A 448 -8.19 3.27 -20.15
CA GLU A 448 -7.50 2.20 -20.91
C GLU A 448 -5.98 2.35 -20.94
N GLN A 449 -5.45 3.53 -20.64
CA GLN A 449 -4.02 3.84 -20.73
C GLN A 449 -3.32 3.94 -19.37
N LEU A 450 -3.98 3.50 -18.30
CA LEU A 450 -3.47 3.62 -16.94
C LEU A 450 -2.37 2.62 -16.63
N LYS A 451 -1.45 3.07 -15.76
CA LYS A 451 -0.34 2.28 -15.24
C LYS A 451 -0.82 1.27 -14.20
N ASP A 452 -0.07 0.18 -14.04
CA ASP A 452 -0.27 -0.74 -12.93
C ASP A 452 0.20 -0.11 -11.61
N THR A 453 -0.38 -0.56 -10.50
CA THR A 453 0.06 -0.18 -9.16
C THR A 453 1.42 -0.80 -8.85
N PHE A 454 2.28 -0.06 -8.17
CA PHE A 454 3.56 -0.59 -7.68
C PHE A 454 3.33 -1.74 -6.69
N VAL A 455 4.00 -2.87 -6.92
CA VAL A 455 3.99 -4.05 -6.04
C VAL A 455 5.42 -4.55 -5.92
N LEU A 456 5.79 -5.06 -4.75
CA LEU A 456 7.10 -5.67 -4.56
C LEU A 456 7.20 -6.95 -5.39
N LEU A 457 8.25 -7.04 -6.18
CA LEU A 457 8.56 -8.20 -7.01
C LEU A 457 9.81 -8.91 -6.48
N ARG A 458 9.82 -10.23 -6.59
CA ARG A 458 11.03 -11.03 -6.37
C ARG A 458 12.07 -10.70 -7.43
N SER A 459 13.34 -10.82 -7.05
CA SER A 459 14.45 -10.60 -7.98
C SER A 459 14.49 -11.66 -9.09
N ASP A 460 13.91 -12.84 -8.89
CA ASP A 460 13.96 -13.94 -9.87
C ASP A 460 12.87 -13.78 -10.95
N PHE A 461 13.22 -13.18 -12.09
CA PHE A 461 12.32 -13.15 -13.24
C PHE A 461 12.17 -14.56 -13.84
N LYS A 462 10.99 -15.15 -13.65
CA LYS A 462 10.42 -16.33 -14.36
C LYS A 462 10.72 -17.74 -13.85
N ASN A 463 11.55 -17.96 -12.84
CA ASN A 463 11.66 -19.31 -12.27
C ASN A 463 10.70 -19.47 -11.10
N ILE A 464 9.59 -20.13 -11.41
CA ILE A 464 8.58 -20.61 -10.49
C ILE A 464 9.27 -21.31 -9.31
N LEU A 465 8.84 -20.97 -8.10
CA LEU A 465 9.12 -21.55 -6.78
C LEU A 465 8.94 -23.08 -6.67
N THR A 466 8.85 -23.82 -7.77
CA THR A 466 8.43 -25.23 -7.73
C THR A 466 9.36 -26.13 -6.92
N ASN A 467 10.58 -25.69 -6.57
CA ASN A 467 11.55 -26.51 -5.82
C ASN A 467 12.33 -25.79 -4.70
N GLN A 468 11.99 -24.56 -4.29
CA GLN A 468 12.71 -23.89 -3.18
C GLN A 468 12.04 -24.18 -1.83
N GLU A 469 12.83 -24.62 -0.85
CA GLU A 469 12.36 -24.82 0.52
C GLU A 469 12.21 -23.46 1.21
N VAL A 470 10.99 -23.10 1.58
CA VAL A 470 10.67 -21.85 2.29
C VAL A 470 10.37 -22.15 3.75
N HIS A 471 11.10 -21.50 4.65
CA HIS A 471 10.92 -21.58 6.09
C HIS A 471 10.15 -20.34 6.58
N LEU A 472 8.89 -20.53 7.00
CA LEU A 472 8.02 -19.49 7.54
C LEU A 472 7.75 -19.78 9.04
N PRO A 473 8.62 -19.30 9.95
CA PRO A 473 8.42 -19.54 11.38
C PRO A 473 7.21 -18.76 11.92
N LEU A 474 6.54 -19.32 12.92
CA LEU A 474 5.44 -18.64 13.62
C LEU A 474 6.01 -17.79 14.77
N PRO A 475 5.70 -16.48 14.85
CA PRO A 475 6.09 -15.65 15.98
C PRO A 475 5.63 -16.22 17.32
N THR A 476 6.52 -16.20 18.32
CA THR A 476 6.33 -16.79 19.65
C THR A 476 6.23 -15.74 20.77
N ASP A 477 6.54 -14.50 20.45
CA ASP A 477 6.56 -13.32 21.32
C ASP A 477 5.15 -12.75 21.56
N VAL A 478 4.35 -12.64 20.50
CA VAL A 478 2.97 -12.15 20.58
C VAL A 478 2.00 -13.23 20.13
N VAL A 479 1.31 -13.83 21.10
CA VAL A 479 0.39 -14.95 20.88
C VAL A 479 -1.03 -14.54 21.26
N VAL A 480 -1.92 -14.58 20.27
CA VAL A 480 -3.38 -14.46 20.43
C VAL A 480 -3.99 -15.67 19.75
N GLU A 481 -4.51 -16.63 20.52
CA GLU A 481 -4.86 -17.98 20.04
C GLU A 481 -5.76 -17.97 18.78
N GLU A 482 -6.76 -17.09 18.76
CA GLU A 482 -7.69 -16.94 17.62
C GLU A 482 -7.01 -16.49 16.30
N ILE A 483 -5.87 -15.81 16.40
CA ILE A 483 -5.16 -15.19 15.27
C ILE A 483 -3.91 -15.99 14.92
N THR A 484 -3.08 -16.31 15.91
CA THR A 484 -1.82 -17.05 15.74
C THR A 484 -2.05 -18.55 15.57
N GLY A 485 -3.19 -19.08 16.04
CA GLY A 485 -3.59 -20.47 15.81
C GLY A 485 -4.26 -20.71 14.47
N LEU A 486 -4.50 -19.67 13.66
CA LEU A 486 -5.23 -19.78 12.40
C LEU A 486 -4.51 -20.69 11.40
N SER A 487 -5.12 -21.83 11.09
CA SER A 487 -4.62 -22.77 10.09
C SER A 487 -4.92 -22.28 8.68
N SER A 488 -3.90 -22.30 7.81
CA SER A 488 -4.08 -21.93 6.40
C SER A 488 -4.91 -22.95 5.63
N ASP A 489 -4.85 -24.23 6.03
CA ASP A 489 -5.59 -25.32 5.39
C ASP A 489 -7.10 -25.18 5.59
N ASP A 490 -7.52 -24.72 6.78
CA ASP A 490 -8.93 -24.48 7.08
C ASP A 490 -9.48 -23.34 6.22
N VAL A 491 -8.71 -22.26 6.04
CA VAL A 491 -9.09 -21.14 5.15
C VAL A 491 -9.20 -21.60 3.70
N LEU A 492 -8.28 -22.45 3.23
CA LEU A 492 -8.33 -22.99 1.86
C LEU A 492 -9.54 -23.90 1.68
N GLY A 493 -9.83 -24.76 2.65
CA GLY A 493 -11.03 -25.61 2.65
C GLY A 493 -12.34 -24.83 2.67
N GLU A 494 -12.38 -23.65 3.32
CA GLU A 494 -13.53 -22.73 3.23
C GLU A 494 -13.71 -22.18 1.81
N LYS A 495 -12.62 -21.73 1.17
CA LYS A 495 -12.65 -21.16 -0.19
C LYS A 495 -13.23 -22.11 -1.24
N GLU A 496 -13.00 -23.41 -1.09
CA GLU A 496 -13.54 -24.43 -2.00
C GLU A 496 -15.04 -24.66 -1.83
N LYS A 497 -15.60 -24.36 -0.65
CA LYS A 497 -17.02 -24.59 -0.33
C LYS A 497 -17.94 -23.41 -0.71
N VAL A 498 -17.39 -22.24 -1.00
CA VAL A 498 -18.16 -21.03 -1.33
C VAL A 498 -18.80 -21.11 -2.71
N ASP A 499 -20.00 -20.50 -2.87
CA ASP A 499 -20.67 -20.34 -4.16
C ASP A 499 -19.68 -19.76 -5.21
N PRO A 500 -19.36 -20.51 -6.28
CA PRO A 500 -18.43 -20.04 -7.31
C PRO A 500 -18.84 -18.70 -7.92
N ILE A 501 -20.14 -18.41 -7.98
CA ILE A 501 -20.65 -17.15 -8.53
C ILE A 501 -20.18 -15.97 -7.67
N LEU A 502 -20.20 -16.10 -6.34
CA LEU A 502 -19.78 -15.05 -5.39
C LEU A 502 -18.26 -14.87 -5.41
N ARG A 503 -17.53 -15.99 -5.39
CA ARG A 503 -16.06 -16.00 -5.42
C ARG A 503 -15.53 -15.33 -6.68
N ASP A 504 -16.11 -15.68 -7.82
CA ASP A 504 -15.64 -15.25 -9.14
C ASP A 504 -16.36 -13.95 -9.61
N LEU A 505 -16.96 -13.19 -8.69
CA LEU A 505 -17.52 -11.88 -9.02
C LEU A 505 -16.40 -10.96 -9.56
N PRO A 506 -16.56 -10.39 -10.76
CA PRO A 506 -15.54 -9.53 -11.36
C PRO A 506 -15.31 -8.26 -10.53
N GLY A 507 -16.32 -7.84 -9.76
CA GLY A 507 -16.24 -6.74 -8.82
C GLY A 507 -15.25 -6.97 -7.67
N ASN A 508 -14.67 -8.16 -7.49
CA ASN A 508 -13.63 -8.44 -6.48
C ASN A 508 -12.19 -8.10 -6.95
N ASN A 509 -11.96 -7.81 -8.24
CA ASN A 509 -10.62 -7.62 -8.81
C ASN A 509 -10.44 -6.27 -9.55
N LEU A 510 -11.29 -5.29 -9.28
CA LEU A 510 -11.21 -3.93 -9.83
C LEU A 510 -9.96 -3.20 -9.32
N LYS A 511 -9.19 -2.65 -10.26
CA LYS A 511 -8.07 -1.75 -9.96
C LYS A 511 -8.59 -0.42 -9.41
N LYS A 512 -7.72 0.34 -8.71
CA LYS A 512 -8.06 1.60 -8.02
C LYS A 512 -8.91 2.59 -8.84
N CYS A 513 -8.50 2.96 -10.06
CA CYS A 513 -9.25 3.92 -10.88
C CYS A 513 -10.59 3.38 -11.41
N TYR A 514 -10.64 2.07 -11.72
CA TYR A 514 -11.88 1.40 -12.09
C TYR A 514 -12.84 1.33 -10.90
N ASN A 515 -12.33 1.07 -9.70
CA ASN A 515 -13.12 1.10 -8.47
C ASN A 515 -13.69 2.49 -8.19
N LEU A 516 -12.91 3.57 -8.39
CA LEU A 516 -13.42 4.95 -8.29
C LEU A 516 -14.63 5.18 -9.22
N CYS A 517 -14.52 4.76 -10.49
CA CYS A 517 -15.61 4.88 -11.46
C CYS A 517 -16.81 3.99 -11.11
N TYR A 518 -16.56 2.78 -10.60
CA TYR A 518 -17.59 1.87 -10.11
C TYR A 518 -18.38 2.49 -8.95
N THR A 519 -17.70 3.09 -7.97
CA THR A 519 -18.36 3.78 -6.85
C THR A 519 -19.29 4.90 -7.32
N LEU A 520 -18.89 5.66 -8.35
CA LEU A 520 -19.75 6.69 -8.94
C LEU A 520 -20.99 6.12 -9.62
N LEU A 521 -20.85 5.00 -10.34
CA LEU A 521 -22.01 4.33 -10.94
C LEU A 521 -22.98 3.80 -9.88
N VAL A 522 -22.46 3.22 -8.80
CA VAL A 522 -23.29 2.80 -7.66
C VAL A 522 -24.01 4.00 -7.05
N GLU A 523 -23.33 5.13 -6.86
CA GLU A 523 -23.97 6.37 -6.35
C GLU A 523 -25.08 6.87 -7.29
N MET A 524 -24.89 6.78 -8.62
CA MET A 524 -25.96 7.07 -9.58
C MET A 524 -27.14 6.12 -9.44
N VAL A 525 -26.88 4.81 -9.30
CA VAL A 525 -27.93 3.78 -9.12
C VAL A 525 -28.74 4.06 -7.85
N GLU A 526 -28.09 4.49 -6.77
CA GLU A 526 -28.78 4.84 -5.53
C GLU A 526 -29.70 6.07 -5.67
N ARG A 527 -29.38 6.99 -6.59
CA ARG A 527 -30.17 8.22 -6.84
C ARG A 527 -31.38 7.98 -7.75
N VAL A 528 -31.23 7.22 -8.84
CA VAL A 528 -32.27 7.07 -9.89
C VAL A 528 -32.87 5.68 -10.03
N SER A 529 -32.33 4.66 -9.35
CA SER A 529 -32.57 3.22 -9.57
C SER A 529 -31.88 2.62 -10.81
N TRP A 530 -31.73 1.29 -10.83
CA TRP A 530 -31.05 0.56 -11.90
C TRP A 530 -31.78 0.67 -13.25
N ASP A 531 -33.10 0.46 -13.27
CA ASP A 531 -33.88 0.47 -14.51
C ASP A 531 -33.87 1.86 -15.17
N ARG A 532 -34.04 2.91 -14.36
CA ARG A 532 -33.96 4.28 -14.88
C ARG A 532 -32.56 4.64 -15.38
N LEU A 533 -31.51 4.12 -14.76
CA LEU A 533 -30.14 4.33 -15.24
C LEU A 533 -29.93 3.63 -16.59
N LEU A 534 -30.53 2.46 -16.83
CA LEU A 534 -30.52 1.80 -18.14
C LEU A 534 -31.29 2.58 -19.19
N ASP A 535 -32.43 3.18 -18.84
CA ASP A 535 -33.16 4.09 -19.74
C ASP A 535 -32.25 5.26 -20.16
N ILE A 536 -31.66 5.97 -19.18
CA ILE A 536 -30.73 7.08 -19.42
C ILE A 536 -29.56 6.63 -20.30
N ARG A 537 -28.99 5.45 -20.02
CA ARG A 537 -27.91 4.86 -20.82
C ARG A 537 -28.35 4.66 -22.28
N SER A 538 -29.56 4.16 -22.51
CA SER A 538 -30.11 3.93 -23.86
C SER A 538 -30.45 5.24 -24.59
N GLU A 539 -30.81 6.30 -23.86
CA GLU A 539 -31.09 7.63 -24.40
C GLU A 539 -29.79 8.34 -24.84
N VAL A 540 -28.72 8.16 -24.06
CA VAL A 540 -27.44 8.88 -24.20
C VAL A 540 -26.44 8.15 -25.10
N PHE A 541 -26.40 6.81 -25.08
CA PHE A 541 -25.40 6.04 -25.81
C PHE A 541 -25.95 5.21 -26.97
N ILE A 542 -25.07 4.99 -27.95
CA ILE A 542 -25.18 3.98 -29.01
C ILE A 542 -24.35 2.77 -28.57
N MET A 543 -24.93 1.58 -28.68
CA MET A 543 -24.26 0.32 -28.36
C MET A 543 -23.50 -0.25 -29.57
N ASP A 544 -22.45 -1.04 -29.33
CA ASP A 544 -21.63 -1.66 -30.39
C ASP A 544 -22.49 -2.48 -31.39
N GLU A 545 -23.54 -3.16 -30.89
CA GLU A 545 -24.50 -3.93 -31.70
C GLU A 545 -25.37 -3.04 -32.60
N GLU A 546 -25.62 -1.80 -32.19
CA GLU A 546 -26.37 -0.81 -32.97
C GLU A 546 -25.46 -0.12 -34.01
N TYR A 547 -24.15 -0.04 -33.75
CA TYR A 547 -23.19 0.67 -34.61
C TYR A 547 -22.88 -0.08 -35.92
N ALA A 548 -22.74 -1.41 -35.87
CA ALA A 548 -22.41 -2.23 -37.04
C ALA A 548 -23.39 -2.09 -38.24
N PRO A 549 -24.73 -2.14 -38.05
CA PRO A 549 -25.68 -1.95 -39.16
C PRO A 549 -25.84 -0.50 -39.64
N ILE A 550 -25.45 0.50 -38.84
CA ILE A 550 -25.53 1.93 -39.21
C ILE A 550 -24.46 2.30 -40.24
N THR A 551 -23.26 1.74 -40.11
CA THR A 551 -22.16 1.96 -41.08
C THR A 551 -22.41 1.32 -42.46
N GLY A 552 -23.29 0.31 -42.54
CA GLY A 552 -23.69 -0.36 -43.79
C GLY A 552 -24.89 0.26 -44.52
N LYS A 553 -25.57 1.26 -43.94
CA LYS A 553 -26.80 1.89 -44.48
C LYS A 553 -26.70 3.43 -44.55
N LEU A 554 -25.56 3.96 -44.96
CA LEU A 554 -25.43 5.40 -45.25
C LEU A 554 -25.95 5.71 -46.66
N SER A 555 -27.27 5.70 -46.82
CA SER A 555 -27.98 6.29 -47.96
C SER A 555 -29.46 6.55 -47.66
N ASP A 556 -29.80 7.14 -46.52
CA ASP A 556 -31.14 7.73 -46.35
C ASP A 556 -31.11 8.89 -45.34
N ASP A 557 -31.15 10.11 -45.88
CA ASP A 557 -31.38 11.35 -45.17
C ASP A 557 -32.82 11.39 -44.66
N ASN A 558 -33.10 10.86 -43.46
CA ASN A 558 -34.24 11.27 -42.59
C ASN A 558 -34.34 10.43 -41.29
N LEU A 559 -33.26 10.38 -40.51
CA LEU A 559 -33.37 10.02 -39.09
C LEU A 559 -32.97 11.24 -38.26
N PRO A 560 -33.80 11.71 -37.32
CA PRO A 560 -33.34 12.62 -36.30
C PRO A 560 -32.43 11.83 -35.35
N LEU A 561 -31.19 11.60 -35.79
CA LEU A 561 -30.06 11.18 -34.98
C LEU A 561 -29.81 12.30 -33.97
N ARG A 562 -30.63 12.35 -32.90
CA ARG A 562 -30.22 12.99 -31.65
C ARG A 562 -28.84 12.41 -31.31
N GLN A 563 -27.91 13.30 -30.98
CA GLN A 563 -26.46 13.08 -30.84
C GLN A 563 -26.08 12.05 -29.76
N LYS A 564 -26.50 10.79 -29.89
CA LYS A 564 -26.08 9.71 -29.01
C LYS A 564 -24.58 9.46 -29.19
N ARG A 565 -23.85 9.30 -28.09
CA ARG A 565 -22.39 9.04 -28.12
C ARG A 565 -22.10 7.55 -28.08
N ILE A 566 -20.92 7.12 -28.50
CA ILE A 566 -20.51 5.72 -28.38
C ILE A 566 -20.18 5.44 -26.91
N CYS A 567 -20.77 4.37 -26.36
CA CYS A 567 -20.40 3.87 -25.03
C CYS A 567 -19.01 3.24 -25.10
N SER A 568 -18.12 3.63 -24.20
CA SER A 568 -16.81 3.00 -24.08
C SER A 568 -16.95 1.55 -23.60
N ARG A 569 -16.09 0.66 -24.10
CA ARG A 569 -16.15 -0.77 -23.78
C ARG A 569 -15.93 -1.07 -22.31
N TRP A 570 -15.07 -0.29 -21.65
CA TRP A 570 -14.83 -0.44 -20.23
C TRP A 570 -16.06 -0.06 -19.41
N LEU A 571 -16.81 0.98 -19.82
CA LEU A 571 -18.01 1.43 -19.13
C LEU A 571 -19.13 0.39 -19.29
N ASP A 572 -19.30 -0.17 -20.49
CA ASP A 572 -20.24 -1.26 -20.72
C ASP A 572 -19.92 -2.49 -19.85
N SER A 573 -18.63 -2.86 -19.81
CA SER A 573 -18.15 -3.91 -18.90
C SER A 573 -18.50 -3.58 -17.45
N MET A 574 -18.37 -2.30 -17.03
CA MET A 574 -18.69 -1.87 -15.67
C MET A 574 -20.18 -2.00 -15.34
N PHE A 575 -21.09 -1.66 -16.26
CA PHE A 575 -22.53 -1.91 -16.08
C PHE A 575 -22.80 -3.40 -15.83
N MET A 576 -22.14 -4.30 -16.56
CA MET A 576 -22.29 -5.74 -16.34
C MET A 576 -21.77 -6.19 -14.98
N ILE A 577 -20.70 -5.56 -14.47
CA ILE A 577 -20.18 -5.83 -13.12
C ILE A 577 -21.19 -5.38 -12.07
N VAL A 578 -21.71 -4.15 -12.16
CA VAL A 578 -22.72 -3.62 -11.24
C VAL A 578 -23.99 -4.48 -11.27
N TYR A 579 -24.44 -4.91 -12.45
CA TYR A 579 -25.60 -5.80 -12.57
C TYR A 579 -25.40 -7.14 -11.85
N LYS A 580 -24.24 -7.79 -12.05
CA LYS A 580 -23.91 -9.05 -11.38
C LYS A 580 -23.86 -8.89 -9.87
N ASP A 581 -23.24 -7.81 -9.39
CA ASP A 581 -23.14 -7.48 -7.97
C ASP A 581 -24.54 -7.24 -7.37
N LEU A 582 -25.38 -6.39 -7.97
CA LEU A 582 -26.76 -6.14 -7.53
C LEU A 582 -27.61 -7.41 -7.53
N LYS A 583 -27.51 -8.23 -8.57
CA LYS A 583 -28.25 -9.49 -8.69
C LYS A 583 -27.89 -10.45 -7.55
N TYR A 584 -26.60 -10.59 -7.25
CA TYR A 584 -26.16 -11.47 -6.17
C TYR A 584 -26.54 -10.90 -4.80
N PHE A 585 -26.40 -9.59 -4.60
CA PHE A 585 -26.81 -8.92 -3.37
C PHE A 585 -28.31 -9.13 -3.09
N ASN A 586 -29.17 -8.95 -4.10
CA ASN A 586 -30.61 -9.19 -3.96
C ASN A 586 -30.94 -10.65 -3.66
N LYS A 587 -30.24 -11.62 -4.28
CA LYS A 587 -30.37 -13.05 -3.95
C LYS A 587 -30.10 -13.28 -2.45
N TRP A 588 -29.03 -12.69 -1.93
CA TRP A 588 -28.67 -12.81 -0.51
C TRP A 588 -29.68 -12.13 0.43
N GLN A 589 -30.15 -10.92 0.09
CA GLN A 589 -31.17 -10.22 0.90
C GLN A 589 -32.47 -11.01 1.00
N ILE A 590 -32.93 -11.63 -0.10
CA ILE A 590 -34.11 -12.51 -0.08
C ILE A 590 -33.88 -13.73 0.82
N GLN A 591 -32.67 -14.31 0.79
CA GLN A 591 -32.32 -15.43 1.67
C GLN A 591 -32.36 -15.02 3.15
N LEU A 592 -31.80 -13.87 3.51
CA LEU A 592 -31.86 -13.34 4.87
C LEU A 592 -33.31 -13.10 5.33
N MET A 593 -34.14 -12.48 4.49
CA MET A 593 -35.55 -12.23 4.83
C MET A 593 -36.32 -13.53 5.12
N LYS A 594 -36.09 -14.57 4.32
CA LYS A 594 -36.71 -15.90 4.53
C LYS A 594 -36.28 -16.54 5.84
N LEU A 595 -35.00 -16.37 6.23
CA LEU A 595 -34.50 -16.85 7.52
C LEU A 595 -35.14 -16.11 8.70
N THR A 596 -35.23 -14.78 8.62
CA THR A 596 -35.80 -13.97 9.71
C THR A 596 -37.29 -14.23 9.92
N ASN A 597 -38.05 -14.46 8.85
CA ASN A 597 -39.51 -14.66 8.91
C ASN A 597 -39.93 -16.10 9.27
N SER A 598 -38.99 -17.05 9.42
CA SER A 598 -39.28 -18.46 9.76
C SER A 598 -40.39 -19.10 8.91
N GLU A 599 -40.48 -18.73 7.62
CA GLU A 599 -41.48 -19.31 6.72
C GLU A 599 -41.15 -20.79 6.47
N VAL A 600 -42.09 -21.67 6.82
CA VAL A 600 -42.05 -23.10 6.52
C VAL A 600 -42.05 -23.26 5.01
N VAL A 601 -40.96 -23.79 4.46
CA VAL A 601 -40.88 -24.15 3.04
C VAL A 601 -41.91 -25.25 2.78
N ASP A 602 -42.82 -25.00 1.84
CA ASP A 602 -43.77 -25.98 1.33
C ASP A 602 -43.00 -27.23 0.84
N PRO A 603 -43.32 -28.45 1.32
CA PRO A 603 -42.52 -29.66 1.02
C PRO A 603 -42.48 -30.10 -0.46
N ASP A 604 -43.34 -29.54 -1.31
CA ASP A 604 -43.64 -30.09 -2.64
C ASP A 604 -42.89 -29.41 -3.81
N VAL A 605 -41.84 -28.63 -3.54
CA VAL A 605 -40.98 -28.08 -4.60
C VAL A 605 -39.59 -28.71 -4.52
N ASP A 606 -39.25 -29.55 -5.50
CA ASP A 606 -37.98 -30.29 -5.69
C ASP A 606 -36.69 -29.44 -5.70
N HIS A 607 -36.77 -28.14 -5.38
CA HIS A 607 -35.63 -27.25 -5.13
C HIS A 607 -35.38 -26.96 -3.64
N ALA A 608 -36.15 -27.56 -2.73
CA ALA A 608 -36.10 -27.32 -1.29
C ALA A 608 -34.86 -27.91 -0.56
N THR A 609 -34.00 -28.68 -1.23
CA THR A 609 -32.82 -29.30 -0.60
C THR A 609 -31.61 -28.38 -0.44
N HIS A 610 -31.64 -27.14 -0.96
CA HIS A 610 -30.53 -26.18 -0.87
C HIS A 610 -30.79 -24.94 0.01
N PHE A 611 -31.98 -24.78 0.60
CA PHE A 611 -32.38 -23.56 1.31
C PHE A 611 -32.54 -23.71 2.83
N ALA A 612 -32.32 -24.91 3.38
CA ALA A 612 -32.36 -25.14 4.82
C ALA A 612 -31.11 -24.51 5.49
N SER A 613 -31.33 -23.48 6.30
CA SER A 613 -30.34 -22.73 7.09
C SER A 613 -29.11 -22.25 6.30
N PHE A 614 -29.15 -21.05 5.73
CA PHE A 614 -27.92 -20.38 5.29
C PHE A 614 -27.02 -20.14 6.52
N GLN A 615 -26.10 -21.06 6.77
CA GLN A 615 -24.94 -20.87 7.63
C GLN A 615 -23.76 -20.64 6.69
N GLY A 616 -23.60 -19.40 6.23
CA GLY A 616 -22.45 -19.02 5.41
C GLY A 616 -21.14 -19.29 6.14
N SER A 617 -20.11 -19.66 5.38
CA SER A 617 -18.74 -19.74 5.92
C SER A 617 -18.18 -18.35 6.26
N CYS A 618 -17.12 -18.26 7.06
CA CYS A 618 -16.45 -16.97 7.34
C CYS A 618 -16.05 -16.28 6.03
N PHE A 619 -15.42 -17.01 5.10
CA PHE A 619 -15.03 -16.47 3.79
C PHE A 619 -16.22 -16.01 2.94
N GLU A 620 -17.36 -16.70 3.00
CA GLU A 620 -18.57 -16.27 2.29
C GLU A 620 -19.13 -14.94 2.84
N TYR A 621 -19.21 -14.80 4.17
CA TYR A 621 -19.63 -13.55 4.80
C TYR A 621 -18.65 -12.40 4.54
N GLU A 622 -17.34 -12.66 4.47
CA GLU A 622 -16.34 -11.67 4.06
C GLU A 622 -16.58 -11.14 2.63
N LEU A 623 -16.85 -12.05 1.69
CA LEU A 623 -17.16 -11.68 0.30
C LEU A 623 -18.49 -10.93 0.21
N LEU A 624 -19.51 -11.35 0.95
CA LEU A 624 -20.81 -10.66 1.03
C LEU A 624 -20.68 -9.26 1.64
N GLY A 625 -19.87 -9.11 2.70
CA GLY A 625 -19.57 -7.82 3.30
C GLY A 625 -18.86 -6.89 2.32
N SER A 626 -17.91 -7.42 1.54
CA SER A 626 -17.18 -6.69 0.51
C SER A 626 -18.06 -6.30 -0.67
N LEU A 627 -18.95 -7.20 -1.11
CA LEU A 627 -19.98 -6.93 -2.11
C LEU A 627 -20.93 -5.80 -1.65
N SER A 628 -21.40 -5.89 -0.40
CA SER A 628 -22.30 -4.88 0.18
C SER A 628 -21.61 -3.52 0.31
N LEU A 629 -20.34 -3.52 0.72
CA LEU A 629 -19.54 -2.29 0.81
C LEU A 629 -19.36 -1.64 -0.57
N ARG A 630 -19.06 -2.44 -1.61
CA ARG A 630 -18.98 -1.96 -3.00
C ARG A 630 -20.29 -1.31 -3.46
N LEU A 631 -21.42 -1.93 -3.14
CA LEU A 631 -22.75 -1.41 -3.45
C LEU A 631 -23.21 -0.26 -2.52
N ASN A 632 -22.31 0.29 -1.70
CA ASN A 632 -22.56 1.35 -0.72
C ASN A 632 -23.63 1.00 0.34
N LYS A 633 -23.89 -0.29 0.57
CA LYS A 633 -24.80 -0.84 1.58
C LYS A 633 -24.08 -1.08 2.90
N LYS A 634 -23.81 0.03 3.60
CA LYS A 634 -22.94 0.06 4.79
C LYS A 634 -23.48 -0.74 5.98
N GLY A 635 -24.80 -0.74 6.20
CA GLY A 635 -25.41 -1.46 7.32
C GLY A 635 -25.34 -2.98 7.14
N GLU A 636 -25.68 -3.44 5.93
CA GLU A 636 -25.61 -4.83 5.51
C GLU A 636 -24.18 -5.34 5.45
N SER A 637 -23.25 -4.48 5.00
CA SER A 637 -21.81 -4.75 5.02
C SER A 637 -21.28 -4.96 6.43
N LYS A 638 -21.63 -4.06 7.37
CA LYS A 638 -21.28 -4.19 8.79
C LYS A 638 -21.79 -5.52 9.35
N PHE A 639 -23.06 -5.83 9.14
CA PHE A 639 -23.65 -7.09 9.60
C PHE A 639 -22.90 -8.31 9.07
N ALA A 640 -22.60 -8.36 7.77
CA ALA A 640 -21.87 -9.47 7.18
C ALA A 640 -20.44 -9.61 7.77
N TYR A 641 -19.73 -8.51 8.00
CA TYR A 641 -18.41 -8.56 8.63
C TYR A 641 -18.45 -9.00 10.09
N GLU A 642 -19.43 -8.54 10.87
CA GLU A 642 -19.64 -9.01 12.26
C GLU A 642 -19.94 -10.51 12.30
N GLN A 643 -20.78 -11.00 11.39
CA GLN A 643 -21.05 -12.44 11.26
C GLN A 643 -19.79 -13.22 10.87
N ALA A 644 -18.98 -12.72 9.92
CA ALA A 644 -17.72 -13.36 9.55
C ALA A 644 -16.77 -13.48 10.76
N LEU A 645 -16.60 -12.39 11.51
CA LEU A 645 -15.71 -12.31 12.68
C LEU A 645 -16.23 -13.12 13.88
N SER A 646 -17.54 -13.36 13.96
CA SER A 646 -18.12 -14.27 14.97
C SER A 646 -17.75 -15.73 14.76
N LEU A 647 -17.42 -16.11 13.51
CA LEU A 647 -17.05 -17.47 13.14
C LEU A 647 -15.53 -17.68 13.27
N ARG A 648 -14.76 -16.76 12.67
CA ARG A 648 -13.30 -16.85 12.57
C ARG A 648 -12.72 -15.46 12.33
N PHE A 649 -11.50 -15.23 12.80
CA PHE A 649 -10.79 -14.00 12.49
C PHE A 649 -10.52 -13.87 10.97
N SER A 650 -10.85 -12.69 10.42
CA SER A 650 -10.48 -12.28 9.07
C SER A 650 -9.90 -10.87 9.09
N GLY A 651 -8.68 -10.72 8.55
CA GLY A 651 -8.03 -9.42 8.41
C GLY A 651 -8.77 -8.47 7.48
N ILE A 652 -9.44 -8.98 6.44
CA ILE A 652 -10.22 -8.15 5.49
C ILE A 652 -11.47 -7.61 6.18
N SER A 653 -12.21 -8.48 6.87
CA SER A 653 -13.43 -8.08 7.61
C SER A 653 -13.10 -7.08 8.71
N SER A 654 -12.06 -7.34 9.51
CA SER A 654 -11.63 -6.43 10.59
C SER A 654 -11.22 -5.05 10.05
N ARG A 655 -10.43 -5.00 8.97
CA ARG A 655 -10.01 -3.74 8.35
C ARG A 655 -11.16 -2.92 7.78
N ASN A 656 -12.08 -3.56 7.05
CA ASN A 656 -13.21 -2.86 6.44
C ASN A 656 -14.28 -2.43 7.48
N LEU A 657 -14.33 -3.09 8.64
CA LEU A 657 -15.24 -2.75 9.73
C LEU A 657 -14.80 -1.48 10.47
N VAL A 658 -13.50 -1.23 10.64
CA VAL A 658 -12.97 -0.05 11.37
C VAL A 658 -13.52 1.29 10.82
N PRO A 659 -13.47 1.60 9.51
CA PRO A 659 -14.06 2.84 8.98
C PRO A 659 -15.58 2.92 9.16
N LEU A 660 -16.29 1.79 9.13
CA LEU A 660 -17.73 1.74 9.37
C LEU A 660 -18.06 2.08 10.82
N LEU A 661 -17.27 1.58 11.78
CA LEU A 661 -17.41 1.89 13.21
C LEU A 661 -17.10 3.36 13.51
N PHE A 662 -16.06 3.95 12.91
CA PHE A 662 -15.80 5.39 13.05
C PHE A 662 -16.96 6.26 12.54
N ARG A 663 -17.60 5.84 11.44
CA ARG A 663 -18.78 6.54 10.89
C ARG A 663 -19.98 6.39 11.82
N GLU A 664 -20.24 5.19 12.33
CA GLU A 664 -21.32 4.93 13.29
C GLU A 664 -21.14 5.74 14.57
N ARG A 665 -19.91 5.77 15.11
CA ARG A 665 -19.55 6.60 16.26
C ARG A 665 -19.90 8.06 16.02
N SER A 666 -19.53 8.61 14.85
CA SER A 666 -19.84 10.01 14.48
C SER A 666 -21.35 10.24 14.40
N ALA A 667 -22.10 9.31 13.80
CA ALA A 667 -23.56 9.39 13.74
C ALA A 667 -24.24 9.26 15.12
N LEU A 668 -23.65 8.50 16.06
CA LEU A 668 -24.14 8.39 17.44
C LEU A 668 -23.94 9.70 18.21
N VAL A 669 -22.80 10.35 18.01
CA VAL A 669 -22.51 11.68 18.58
C VAL A 669 -23.54 12.69 18.08
N GLU A 670 -23.81 12.74 16.78
CA GLU A 670 -24.84 13.61 16.18
C GLU A 670 -26.25 13.34 16.72
N LYS A 671 -26.64 12.07 16.84
CA LYS A 671 -27.93 11.67 17.43
C LYS A 671 -28.04 12.07 18.90
N GLY A 672 -26.93 12.07 19.63
CA GLY A 672 -26.83 12.56 21.00
C GLY A 672 -27.05 14.07 21.09
N PHE A 673 -26.43 14.85 20.20
CA PHE A 673 -26.65 16.31 20.13
C PHE A 673 -28.08 16.68 19.76
N ASN A 674 -28.73 15.90 18.91
CA ASN A 674 -30.13 16.11 18.48
C ASN A 674 -31.18 15.66 19.53
N ASN A 675 -30.79 15.47 20.80
CA ASN A 675 -31.65 15.16 21.96
C ASN A 675 -32.50 13.87 21.88
N ASN A 676 -32.15 12.91 21.03
CA ASN A 676 -32.92 11.65 20.91
C ASN A 676 -32.59 10.61 21.99
N PHE A 677 -31.46 10.75 22.70
CA PHE A 677 -30.99 9.82 23.73
C PHE A 677 -30.45 10.55 24.96
N SER A 678 -30.46 9.91 26.13
CA SER A 678 -29.80 10.47 27.33
C SER A 678 -28.28 10.46 27.17
N THR A 679 -27.59 11.48 27.68
CA THR A 679 -26.13 11.64 27.58
C THR A 679 -25.38 10.41 28.11
N GLU A 680 -25.83 9.81 29.21
CA GLU A 680 -25.24 8.58 29.76
C GLU A 680 -25.35 7.38 28.84
N THR A 681 -26.47 7.23 28.12
CA THR A 681 -26.66 6.12 27.17
C THR A 681 -25.77 6.30 25.95
N VAL A 682 -25.66 7.53 25.45
CA VAL A 682 -24.79 7.87 24.32
C VAL A 682 -23.33 7.60 24.66
N VAL A 683 -22.86 8.01 25.84
CA VAL A 683 -21.49 7.76 26.29
C VAL A 683 -21.20 6.26 26.39
N LYS A 684 -22.14 5.45 26.93
CA LYS A 684 -21.97 3.99 26.97
C LYS A 684 -21.90 3.37 25.58
N MET A 685 -22.74 3.82 24.64
CA MET A 685 -22.71 3.35 23.26
C MET A 685 -21.40 3.73 22.56
N ILE A 686 -20.91 4.95 22.77
CA ILE A 686 -19.62 5.42 22.21
C ILE A 686 -18.47 4.58 22.76
N ASN A 687 -18.39 4.39 24.08
CA ASN A 687 -17.33 3.58 24.68
C ASN A 687 -17.33 2.15 24.15
N ASN A 688 -18.51 1.55 23.94
CA ASN A 688 -18.61 0.22 23.34
C ASN A 688 -18.07 0.18 21.90
N VAL A 689 -18.36 1.21 21.09
CA VAL A 689 -17.83 1.32 19.72
C VAL A 689 -16.32 1.56 19.75
N ASP A 690 -15.83 2.40 20.64
CA ASP A 690 -14.40 2.70 20.79
C ASP A 690 -13.61 1.45 21.20
N SER A 691 -14.12 0.64 22.15
CA SER A 691 -13.52 -0.66 22.50
C SER A 691 -13.56 -1.66 21.34
N GLN A 692 -14.61 -1.67 20.50
CA GLN A 692 -14.66 -2.50 19.29
C GLN A 692 -13.60 -2.07 18.26
N ILE A 693 -13.47 -0.76 18.02
CA ILE A 693 -12.42 -0.21 17.15
C ILE A 693 -11.04 -0.63 17.66
N LEU A 694 -10.79 -0.46 18.96
CA LEU A 694 -9.54 -0.85 19.60
C LEU A 694 -9.23 -2.33 19.40
N LYS A 695 -10.19 -3.21 19.68
CA LYS A 695 -10.08 -4.66 19.45
C LYS A 695 -9.66 -4.97 18.01
N HIS A 696 -10.38 -4.43 17.03
CA HIS A 696 -10.08 -4.68 15.61
C HIS A 696 -8.71 -4.18 15.19
N LEU A 697 -8.26 -3.03 15.70
CA LEU A 697 -6.92 -2.49 15.43
C LEU A 697 -5.81 -3.33 16.06
N VAL A 698 -6.01 -3.81 17.29
CA VAL A 698 -5.11 -4.75 17.97
C VAL A 698 -5.00 -6.05 17.17
N ASP A 699 -6.13 -6.65 16.82
CA ASP A 699 -6.17 -7.92 16.09
C ASP A 699 -5.49 -7.81 14.72
N LEU A 700 -5.70 -6.69 14.00
CA LEU A 700 -5.01 -6.40 12.74
C LEU A 700 -3.50 -6.27 12.93
N THR A 701 -3.06 -5.62 14.01
CA THR A 701 -1.63 -5.46 14.33
C THR A 701 -0.97 -6.81 14.57
N VAL A 702 -1.59 -7.66 15.38
CA VAL A 702 -1.11 -9.02 15.67
C VAL A 702 -1.10 -9.88 14.40
N TRP A 703 -2.16 -9.81 13.58
CA TRP A 703 -2.22 -10.52 12.30
C TRP A 703 -1.10 -10.09 11.35
N ARG A 704 -0.78 -8.81 11.27
CA ARG A 704 0.32 -8.32 10.44
C ARG A 704 1.68 -8.76 10.98
N HIS A 705 1.87 -8.69 12.30
CA HIS A 705 3.09 -9.17 12.94
C HIS A 705 3.34 -10.67 12.70
N ARG A 706 2.27 -11.50 12.72
CA ARG A 706 2.31 -12.92 12.31
C ARG A 706 2.94 -13.12 10.93
N TRP A 707 2.63 -12.23 9.99
CA TRP A 707 3.13 -12.24 8.61
C TRP A 707 4.32 -11.30 8.39
N TYR A 708 5.11 -11.07 9.44
CA TYR A 708 6.36 -10.31 9.37
C TYR A 708 6.18 -8.84 8.95
N MET A 709 5.01 -8.26 9.17
CA MET A 709 4.73 -6.85 8.84
C MET A 709 4.50 -6.03 10.11
N ASP A 710 5.47 -5.19 10.46
CA ASP A 710 5.39 -4.34 11.66
C ASP A 710 4.93 -2.90 11.36
N PHE A 711 4.54 -2.61 10.12
CA PHE A 711 4.13 -1.27 9.70
C PHE A 711 2.90 -1.29 8.81
N SER A 712 2.01 -0.33 9.03
CA SER A 712 0.81 -0.07 8.23
C SER A 712 0.40 1.38 8.36
N VAL A 713 0.16 2.05 7.24
CA VAL A 713 -0.31 3.45 7.24
C VAL A 713 -1.72 3.52 7.80
N PHE A 714 -2.57 2.56 7.41
CA PHE A 714 -3.96 2.48 7.84
C PHE A 714 -4.10 2.31 9.36
N ILE A 715 -3.31 1.41 9.97
CA ILE A 715 -3.37 1.14 11.41
C ILE A 715 -2.91 2.36 12.21
N VAL A 716 -1.77 2.96 11.81
CA VAL A 716 -1.24 4.16 12.49
C VAL A 716 -2.23 5.33 12.40
N ASP A 717 -2.78 5.63 11.23
CA ASP A 717 -3.77 6.71 11.05
C ASP A 717 -5.05 6.45 11.86
N SER A 718 -5.51 5.20 11.91
CA SER A 718 -6.69 4.81 12.69
C SER A 718 -6.45 4.93 14.19
N PHE A 719 -5.29 4.50 14.70
CA PHE A 719 -4.92 4.70 16.10
C PHE A 719 -4.77 6.17 16.45
N LYS A 720 -4.14 6.99 15.59
CA LYS A 720 -4.07 8.44 15.79
C LYS A 720 -5.45 9.07 15.94
N LYS A 721 -6.38 8.72 15.04
CA LYS A 721 -7.79 9.15 15.14
C LYS A 721 -8.40 8.72 16.48
N LEU A 722 -8.22 7.47 16.90
CA LEU A 722 -8.72 6.98 18.19
C LEU A 722 -8.10 7.75 19.37
N ILE A 723 -6.78 7.98 19.38
CA ILE A 723 -6.07 8.73 20.42
C ILE A 723 -6.59 10.16 20.51
N HIS A 724 -6.76 10.85 19.39
CA HIS A 724 -7.36 12.19 19.37
C HIS A 724 -8.77 12.21 19.99
N LEU A 725 -9.57 11.16 19.75
CA LEU A 725 -10.92 11.03 20.32
C LEU A 725 -10.92 10.79 21.84
N TYR A 726 -9.91 10.09 22.38
CA TYR A 726 -9.77 9.88 23.83
C TYR A 726 -9.27 11.13 24.58
N GLY A 727 -8.70 12.10 23.86
CA GLY A 727 -8.19 13.35 24.40
C GLY A 727 -6.69 13.58 24.19
N GLY A 728 -6.07 12.89 23.23
CA GLY A 728 -4.68 13.09 22.83
C GLY A 728 -3.70 12.11 23.48
N VAL A 729 -2.42 12.29 23.16
CA VAL A 729 -1.31 11.39 23.54
C VAL A 729 -1.16 11.26 25.06
N GLU A 730 -1.48 12.31 25.82
CA GLU A 730 -1.42 12.33 27.30
C GLU A 730 -2.29 11.24 27.95
N LYS A 731 -3.29 10.72 27.24
CA LYS A 731 -4.20 9.68 27.74
C LYS A 731 -3.91 8.29 27.17
N TRP A 732 -2.78 8.10 26.48
CA TRP A 732 -2.39 6.80 25.96
C TRP A 732 -2.36 5.71 27.03
N ASP A 733 -1.96 6.04 28.26
CA ASP A 733 -1.89 5.08 29.36
C ASP A 733 -3.23 4.38 29.61
N LEU A 734 -4.37 5.02 29.32
CA LEU A 734 -5.69 4.40 29.41
C LEU A 734 -5.87 3.31 28.35
N ILE A 735 -5.53 3.62 27.10
CA ILE A 735 -5.60 2.66 25.97
C ILE A 735 -4.62 1.51 26.22
N TYR A 736 -3.40 1.82 26.67
CA TYR A 736 -2.40 0.81 27.01
C TYR A 736 -2.88 -0.15 28.11
N ASN A 737 -3.48 0.40 29.18
CA ASN A 737 -4.04 -0.42 30.25
C ASN A 737 -5.23 -1.26 29.78
N GLU A 738 -6.11 -0.71 28.93
CA GLU A 738 -7.22 -1.45 28.33
C GLU A 738 -6.73 -2.63 27.47
N ILE A 739 -5.72 -2.41 26.61
CA ILE A 739 -5.11 -3.48 25.81
C ILE A 739 -4.46 -4.54 26.72
N LYS A 740 -3.72 -4.09 27.72
CA LYS A 740 -3.02 -4.98 28.67
C LYS A 740 -3.98 -5.86 29.46
N GLU A 741 -5.15 -5.34 29.82
CA GLU A 741 -6.21 -6.09 30.51
C GLU A 741 -6.93 -7.07 29.59
N GLN A 742 -7.19 -6.69 28.32
CA GLN A 742 -7.89 -7.53 27.36
C GLN A 742 -7.02 -8.64 26.76
N TYR A 743 -5.73 -8.37 26.55
CA TYR A 743 -4.78 -9.29 25.91
C TYR A 743 -3.65 -9.61 26.89
N ASN A 744 -2.48 -9.02 26.71
CA ASN A 744 -1.30 -9.21 27.56
C ASN A 744 -0.32 -8.02 27.39
N VAL A 745 0.75 -8.05 28.18
CA VAL A 745 1.79 -7.00 28.15
C VAL A 745 2.54 -6.98 26.82
N THR A 746 2.88 -8.15 26.25
CA THR A 746 3.67 -8.21 25.01
C THR A 746 2.91 -7.63 23.80
N THR A 747 1.60 -7.84 23.73
CA THR A 747 0.73 -7.23 22.71
C THR A 747 0.65 -5.72 22.90
N ALA A 748 0.51 -5.25 24.14
CA ALA A 748 0.48 -3.82 24.44
C ALA A 748 1.81 -3.13 24.10
N ASP A 749 2.95 -3.79 24.39
CA ASP A 749 4.28 -3.32 24.03
C ASP A 749 4.50 -3.26 22.51
N LEU A 750 4.06 -4.29 21.77
CA LEU A 750 4.10 -4.30 20.29
C LEU A 750 3.37 -3.09 19.71
N ILE A 751 2.15 -2.84 20.18
CA ILE A 751 1.33 -1.72 19.70
C ILE A 751 1.99 -0.39 20.08
N LYS A 752 2.51 -0.27 21.30
CA LYS A 752 3.23 0.91 21.74
C LYS A 752 4.44 1.20 20.85
N GLU A 753 5.25 0.19 20.52
CA GLU A 753 6.39 0.35 19.61
C GLU A 753 5.96 0.81 18.21
N GLN A 754 4.80 0.35 17.73
CA GLN A 754 4.29 0.67 16.40
C GLN A 754 3.53 2.01 16.31
N VAL A 755 2.92 2.49 17.40
CA VAL A 755 1.93 3.59 17.40
C VAL A 755 2.41 4.85 18.15
N LEU A 756 3.26 4.73 19.17
CA LEU A 756 3.62 5.86 20.03
C LEU A 756 4.96 6.53 19.75
N ASN A 757 5.81 5.96 18.90
CA ASN A 757 7.09 6.58 18.54
C ASN A 757 6.95 7.79 17.59
N PHE A 758 5.77 8.43 17.56
CA PHE A 758 5.43 9.55 16.67
C PHE A 758 5.46 10.93 17.36
N ASP A 759 5.95 11.02 18.60
CA ASP A 759 6.10 12.28 19.35
C ASP A 759 7.07 13.30 18.70
#